data_AF-A0A2X1BR88-F1
#
_entry.id   AF-A0A2X1BR88-F1
#
_cell.length_a   1.000
_cell.length_b   1.000
_cell.length_c   1.000
_cell.angle_alpha   90.00
_cell.angle_beta   90.00
_cell.angle_gamma   90.00
#
_symmetry.space_group_name_H-M   'P 1'
#
loop_
_entity.id
_entity.type
_entity.pdbx_description
1 polymer ?
#
loop_
_entity_poly.entity_id
_entity_poly.type
_entity_poly.pdbx_seq_one_letter_code
_entity_poly.pdbx_strand_id
1 'polypeptide(L)'
;MLAKSLFKKPNATPLIKAGDAARDAQNWLMAAEAYGKALKIKPERADIWVQLGHARKEAGDLIGAEQAYRQALKLEPRVYDTHVQMGHLRRLEKRLPEAAGHYLDAAEIDPSQRYPLEAVMELSSQGVDVDTERAGRLAKRWGSSLTTGSDHMSISAQLDAAIARLEPSLRADNSASIQALAESIRSIEAKLGQRGDDPKRALDGLQIVFDVSDLVGFFNVARLPTGIQRVQIEVISNLLTREGGGSNVAVCTFSRDRDLWSEVPADIFLRLCQLSLESGDVADENWSSVVKSLRAVTELSPEFRFQEGACLVNLGTSWWLQNYFLHVRRAKELYGVRYVPFVHDMIPVMTPEHCVKELTQDFISWALGVFAHADHFLTNSEASKRDLITVAEQLGYALQPQNIHVVRLNADFRKPTISVPTAQTLSRYGLVEGQYVLFVSTIESRKNHLSAFKAWQDLIRRRGASDVLKLVCVGNRGWLNDAVFSKLEADKDLQSKVMIVSGVSDPDLANLYKASAFTLYPSTYEGWGLPVTESFCYGKAALLSDSSSLPEAGGDFADYFRVGDQAEFIQKLERLMFDLPYRREREQNILSNFQPRPWRELGEDIEQRLLSWFTAGERDALPASHVPTLGRYYPLNRTEALAIHRTMESGERFRSGTGWWFPDDWGNWTKPEGGVLKLRFEPDSIGKPKRLYVRLLGLSARSQPYRIAFGGVTAEEGMLAPQQNLWCVVNVPVDAQASGELVVGLHGGAYDDFAATTNGRDTRKGGLGVFGFMICDADDLLSRANLMEAIALGGGRLPGLGS
;
A
#
# COMPACT_ATOMS: atom_id res chain seq x y z
N MET A 1 31.13 30.72 -75.89
CA MET A 1 29.69 30.51 -75.67
C MET A 1 29.55 29.59 -74.46
N LEU A 2 29.23 30.13 -73.27
CA LEU A 2 27.86 30.21 -72.74
C LEU A 2 27.24 28.80 -72.64
N ALA A 3 27.39 28.12 -71.50
CA ALA A 3 26.55 28.26 -70.30
C ALA A 3 25.20 27.52 -70.41
N LYS A 4 25.10 26.40 -69.70
CA LYS A 4 23.93 26.03 -68.88
C LYS A 4 24.35 24.93 -67.89
N SER A 5 24.96 25.39 -66.80
CA SER A 5 25.09 24.63 -65.55
C SER A 5 23.69 24.21 -65.09
N LEU A 6 23.47 22.90 -64.96
CA LEU A 6 22.29 22.30 -64.34
C LEU A 6 22.40 22.50 -62.82
N PHE A 7 21.97 23.67 -62.34
CA PHE A 7 21.75 23.92 -60.91
C PHE A 7 20.69 22.95 -60.37
N LYS A 8 21.11 21.90 -59.66
CA LYS A 8 20.21 21.13 -58.79
C LYS A 8 19.67 22.10 -57.74
N LYS A 9 18.34 22.27 -57.69
CA LYS A 9 17.68 23.07 -56.64
C LYS A 9 18.14 22.54 -55.26
N PRO A 10 18.53 23.41 -54.32
CA PRO A 10 18.91 22.99 -52.98
C PRO A 10 17.76 22.21 -52.32
N ASN A 11 18.07 21.04 -51.76
CA ASN A 11 17.10 20.13 -51.13
C ASN A 11 17.26 20.17 -49.61
N ALA A 12 16.20 20.54 -48.88
CA ALA A 12 16.20 20.64 -47.43
C ALA A 12 16.04 19.28 -46.72
N THR A 13 15.53 18.25 -47.39
CA THR A 13 15.19 16.96 -46.75
C THR A 13 16.36 16.27 -46.05
N PRO A 14 17.59 16.20 -46.61
CA PRO A 14 18.73 15.61 -45.91
C PRO A 14 19.13 16.39 -44.64
N LEU A 15 18.96 17.72 -44.66
CA LEU A 15 19.28 18.58 -43.52
C LEU A 15 18.25 18.43 -42.40
N ILE A 16 16.96 18.29 -42.75
CA ILE A 16 15.90 17.99 -41.78
C ILE A 16 16.16 16.65 -41.11
N LYS A 17 16.45 15.59 -41.89
CA LYS A 17 16.78 14.26 -41.33
C LYS A 17 18.02 14.27 -40.43
N ALA A 18 19.04 15.06 -40.80
CA ALA A 18 20.21 15.24 -39.95
C ALA A 18 19.86 15.97 -38.64
N GLY A 19 18.96 16.96 -38.70
CA GLY A 19 18.41 17.62 -37.52
C GLY A 19 17.64 16.67 -36.62
N ASP A 20 16.74 15.87 -37.19
CA ASP A 20 15.96 14.86 -36.45
C ASP A 20 16.87 13.82 -35.78
N ALA A 21 17.84 13.28 -36.51
CA ALA A 21 18.80 12.32 -35.95
C ALA A 21 19.67 12.93 -34.83
N ALA A 22 20.09 14.19 -34.97
CA ALA A 22 20.84 14.88 -33.93
C ALA A 22 19.97 15.19 -32.70
N ARG A 23 18.69 15.53 -32.89
CA ARG A 23 17.71 15.73 -31.82
C ARG A 23 17.48 14.43 -31.05
N ASP A 24 17.28 13.32 -31.76
CA ASP A 24 17.05 12.01 -31.14
C ASP A 24 18.30 11.51 -30.37
N ALA A 25 19.49 11.93 -30.79
CA ALA A 25 20.75 11.73 -30.07
C ALA A 25 21.04 12.78 -28.98
N GLN A 26 20.09 13.68 -28.68
CA GLN A 26 20.21 14.80 -27.72
C GLN A 26 21.39 15.76 -27.99
N ASN A 27 21.88 15.82 -29.23
CA ASN A 27 22.89 16.77 -29.65
C ASN A 27 22.23 18.06 -30.16
N TRP A 28 21.76 18.87 -29.21
CA TRP A 28 20.92 20.04 -29.45
C TRP A 28 21.58 21.12 -30.31
N LEU A 29 22.89 21.33 -30.16
CA LEU A 29 23.67 22.27 -30.97
C LEU A 29 23.71 21.83 -32.45
N MET A 30 23.98 20.55 -32.72
CA MET A 30 23.97 20.02 -34.09
C MET A 30 22.57 19.99 -34.70
N ALA A 31 21.55 19.69 -33.90
CA ALA A 31 20.16 19.73 -34.35
C ALA A 31 19.77 21.16 -34.77
N ALA A 32 20.07 22.16 -33.94
CA ALA A 32 19.80 23.57 -34.24
C ALA A 32 20.53 24.05 -35.51
N GLU A 33 21.78 23.63 -35.71
CA GLU A 33 22.53 23.98 -36.92
C GLU A 33 21.91 23.36 -38.19
N ALA A 34 21.53 22.08 -38.12
CA ALA A 34 20.96 21.36 -39.24
C ALA A 34 19.57 21.91 -39.63
N TYR A 35 18.69 22.15 -38.65
CA TYR A 35 17.40 22.80 -38.89
C TYR A 35 17.56 24.23 -39.41
N GLY A 36 18.50 25.01 -38.86
CA GLY A 36 18.80 26.36 -39.36
C GLY A 36 19.25 26.38 -40.83
N LYS A 37 20.06 25.39 -41.26
CA LYS A 37 20.45 25.22 -42.67
C LYS A 37 19.26 24.81 -43.54
N ALA A 38 18.40 23.91 -43.06
CA ALA A 38 17.20 23.51 -43.77
C ALA A 38 16.25 24.71 -44.02
N LEU A 39 16.06 25.56 -43.01
CA LEU A 39 15.19 26.74 -43.07
C LEU A 39 15.72 27.86 -43.97
N LYS A 40 17.03 27.92 -44.27
CA LYS A 40 17.56 28.80 -45.32
C LYS A 40 17.08 28.41 -46.73
N ILE A 41 16.80 27.12 -46.93
CA ILE A 41 16.31 26.58 -48.21
C ILE A 41 14.78 26.59 -48.26
N LYS A 42 14.16 26.29 -47.11
CA LYS A 42 12.71 26.15 -46.94
C LYS A 42 12.21 26.99 -45.75
N PRO A 43 12.23 28.34 -45.86
CA PRO A 43 11.85 29.22 -44.76
C PRO A 43 10.35 29.17 -44.43
N GLU A 44 9.53 28.59 -45.30
CA GLU A 44 8.08 28.48 -45.13
C GLU A 44 7.65 27.33 -44.19
N ARG A 45 8.57 26.49 -43.72
CA ARG A 45 8.27 25.30 -42.90
C ARG A 45 8.13 25.63 -41.42
N ALA A 46 6.91 25.98 -41.00
CA ALA A 46 6.59 26.33 -39.61
C ALA A 46 6.97 25.22 -38.60
N ASP A 47 6.69 23.96 -38.94
CA ASP A 47 7.06 22.79 -38.15
C ASP A 47 8.57 22.68 -37.89
N ILE A 48 9.41 23.02 -38.87
CA ILE A 48 10.87 23.01 -38.70
C ILE A 48 11.34 24.23 -37.90
N TRP A 49 10.65 25.38 -37.98
CA TRP A 49 10.90 26.51 -37.08
C TRP A 49 10.61 26.16 -35.61
N VAL A 50 9.58 25.35 -35.34
CA VAL A 50 9.31 24.81 -33.98
C VAL A 50 10.44 23.90 -33.52
N GLN A 51 10.89 22.96 -34.37
CA GLN A 51 12.00 22.06 -34.02
C GLN A 51 13.32 22.81 -33.80
N LEU A 52 13.61 23.86 -34.57
CA LEU A 52 14.74 24.76 -34.34
C LEU A 52 14.61 25.47 -32.99
N GLY A 53 13.42 25.93 -32.64
CA GLY A 53 13.14 26.54 -31.35
C GLY A 53 13.39 25.59 -30.18
N HIS A 54 12.94 24.35 -30.27
CA HIS A 54 13.21 23.31 -29.26
C HIS A 54 14.71 23.07 -29.11
N ALA A 55 15.40 22.81 -30.22
CA ALA A 55 16.83 22.53 -30.20
C ALA A 55 17.65 23.69 -29.60
N ARG A 56 17.27 24.95 -29.86
CA ARG A 56 17.91 26.12 -29.25
C ARG A 56 17.59 26.30 -27.77
N LYS A 57 16.36 26.05 -27.35
CA LYS A 57 15.93 26.09 -25.95
C LYS A 57 16.75 25.10 -25.11
N GLU A 58 16.84 23.85 -25.57
CA GLU A 58 17.60 22.79 -24.89
C GLU A 58 19.11 23.02 -24.95
N ALA A 59 19.61 23.72 -25.98
CA ALA A 59 21.00 24.17 -26.05
C ALA A 59 21.30 25.41 -25.19
N GLY A 60 20.31 25.99 -24.50
CA GLY A 60 20.45 27.19 -23.67
C GLY A 60 20.40 28.52 -24.42
N ASP A 61 20.19 28.53 -25.74
CA ASP A 61 20.00 29.74 -26.57
C ASP A 61 18.53 30.18 -26.54
N LEU A 62 18.10 30.78 -25.43
CA LEU A 62 16.71 31.21 -25.21
C LEU A 62 16.29 32.31 -26.21
N ILE A 63 17.19 33.24 -26.53
CA ILE A 63 16.94 34.32 -27.50
C ILE A 63 16.71 33.74 -28.89
N GLY A 64 17.56 32.81 -29.32
CA GLY A 64 17.41 32.15 -30.61
C GLY A 64 16.21 31.22 -30.67
N ALA A 65 15.81 30.62 -29.54
CA ALA A 65 14.57 29.84 -29.43
C ALA A 65 13.33 30.72 -29.60
N GLU A 66 13.29 31.87 -28.93
CA GLU A 66 12.19 32.84 -29.04
C GLU A 66 12.00 33.30 -30.49
N GLN A 67 13.11 33.66 -31.17
CA GLN A 67 13.07 34.08 -32.57
C GLN A 67 12.48 32.98 -33.48
N ALA A 68 12.86 31.72 -33.22
CA ALA A 68 12.38 30.58 -34.00
C ALA A 68 10.88 30.32 -33.76
N TYR A 69 10.41 30.31 -32.52
CA TYR A 69 8.98 30.15 -32.22
C TYR A 69 8.15 31.34 -32.72
N ARG A 70 8.64 32.58 -32.63
CA ARG A 70 7.96 33.74 -33.21
C ARG A 70 7.80 33.62 -34.71
N GLN A 71 8.83 33.13 -35.40
CA GLN A 71 8.76 32.89 -36.84
C GLN A 71 7.80 31.75 -37.18
N ALA A 72 7.75 30.68 -36.37
CA ALA A 72 6.74 29.63 -36.49
C ALA A 72 5.31 30.18 -36.34
N LEU A 73 5.04 30.97 -35.30
CA LEU A 73 3.74 31.62 -35.07
C LEU A 73 3.37 32.63 -36.16
N LYS A 74 4.35 33.27 -36.80
CA LYS A 74 4.10 34.16 -37.95
C LYS A 74 3.62 33.39 -39.18
N LEU A 75 4.13 32.17 -39.38
CA LEU A 75 3.75 31.31 -40.50
C LEU A 75 2.43 30.59 -40.20
N GLU A 76 2.28 30.06 -38.98
CA GLU A 76 1.09 29.33 -38.54
C GLU A 76 0.67 29.80 -37.13
N PRO A 77 -0.22 30.80 -37.03
CA PRO A 77 -0.59 31.44 -35.76
C PRO A 77 -1.43 30.57 -34.80
N ARG A 78 -2.06 29.51 -35.31
CA ARG A 78 -3.02 28.67 -34.56
C ARG A 78 -2.50 27.24 -34.38
N VAL A 79 -1.23 27.09 -33.99
CA VAL A 79 -0.62 25.79 -33.69
C VAL A 79 -0.47 25.65 -32.19
N TYR A 80 -1.19 24.68 -31.62
CA TYR A 80 -1.22 24.39 -30.19
C TYR A 80 0.19 24.26 -29.59
N ASP A 81 1.02 23.38 -30.16
CA ASP A 81 2.36 23.09 -29.63
C ASP A 81 3.26 24.33 -29.58
N THR A 82 3.14 25.21 -30.57
CA THR A 82 4.02 26.40 -30.65
C THR A 82 3.70 27.40 -29.53
N HIS A 83 2.42 27.54 -29.18
CA HIS A 83 1.99 28.38 -28.06
C HIS A 83 2.37 27.77 -26.70
N VAL A 84 2.22 26.46 -26.52
CA VAL A 84 2.69 25.77 -25.31
C VAL A 84 4.19 25.98 -25.08
N GLN A 85 4.99 25.84 -26.14
CA GLN A 85 6.45 25.94 -26.07
C GLN A 85 6.92 27.37 -25.85
N MET A 86 6.20 28.36 -26.39
CA MET A 86 6.41 29.76 -26.06
C MET A 86 6.07 30.04 -24.59
N GLY A 87 5.00 29.45 -24.05
CA GLY A 87 4.66 29.51 -22.62
C GLY A 87 5.79 28.96 -21.73
N HIS A 88 6.37 27.82 -22.10
CA HIS A 88 7.51 27.22 -21.39
C HIS A 88 8.75 28.12 -21.42
N LEU A 89 9.06 28.68 -22.59
CA LEU A 89 10.18 29.60 -22.75
C LEU A 89 10.01 30.84 -21.87
N ARG A 90 8.80 31.41 -21.80
CA ARG A 90 8.50 32.56 -20.93
C ARG A 90 8.57 32.22 -19.44
N ARG A 91 8.23 30.99 -19.03
CA ARG A 91 8.49 30.52 -17.65
C ARG A 91 9.98 30.49 -17.34
N LEU A 92 10.81 29.96 -18.25
CA LEU A 92 12.28 29.93 -18.08
C LEU A 92 12.88 31.34 -17.98
N GLU A 93 12.32 32.30 -18.72
CA GLU A 93 12.70 33.72 -18.64
C GLU A 93 12.08 34.48 -17.46
N LYS A 94 11.27 33.82 -16.62
CA LYS A 94 10.51 34.41 -15.51
C LYS A 94 9.50 35.50 -15.94
N ARG A 95 9.09 35.50 -17.20
CA ARG A 95 8.07 36.41 -17.77
C ARG A 95 6.69 35.76 -17.66
N LEU A 96 6.25 35.56 -16.42
CA LEU A 96 5.11 34.71 -16.09
C LEU A 96 3.75 35.19 -16.66
N PRO A 97 3.42 36.49 -16.72
CA PRO A 97 2.17 36.94 -17.36
C PRO A 97 2.11 36.63 -18.87
N GLU A 98 3.25 36.74 -19.55
CA GLU A 98 3.35 36.38 -20.97
C GLU A 98 3.27 34.87 -21.17
N ALA A 99 3.79 34.08 -20.23
CA ALA A 99 3.61 32.63 -20.24
C ALA A 99 2.12 32.27 -20.14
N ALA A 100 1.39 32.90 -19.21
CA ALA A 100 -0.06 32.71 -19.06
C ALA A 100 -0.82 33.08 -20.34
N GLY A 101 -0.45 34.18 -21.01
CA GLY A 101 -1.03 34.57 -22.30
C GLY A 101 -0.89 33.50 -23.38
N HIS A 102 0.31 32.93 -23.53
CA HIS A 102 0.56 31.85 -24.51
C HIS A 102 -0.15 30.54 -24.15
N TYR A 103 -0.27 30.21 -22.87
CA TYR A 103 -1.06 29.06 -22.45
C TYR A 103 -2.57 29.26 -22.70
N LEU A 104 -3.09 30.47 -22.50
CA LEU A 104 -4.48 30.80 -22.86
C LEU A 104 -4.71 30.71 -24.37
N ASP A 105 -3.76 31.17 -25.18
CA ASP A 105 -3.81 31.01 -26.65
C ASP A 105 -3.82 29.52 -27.05
N ALA A 106 -2.99 28.69 -26.42
CA ALA A 106 -2.99 27.24 -26.65
C ALA A 106 -4.32 26.59 -26.26
N ALA A 107 -4.87 26.94 -25.10
CA ALA A 107 -6.16 26.42 -24.62
C ALA A 107 -7.36 26.85 -25.51
N GLU A 108 -7.26 27.97 -26.22
CA GLU A 108 -8.27 28.36 -27.21
C GLU A 108 -8.14 27.64 -28.55
N ILE A 109 -6.91 27.28 -28.93
CA ILE A 109 -6.64 26.56 -30.18
C ILE A 109 -7.09 25.10 -30.06
N ASP A 110 -6.74 24.43 -28.97
CA ASP A 110 -7.22 23.08 -28.66
C ASP A 110 -7.79 23.02 -27.23
N PRO A 111 -9.09 23.31 -27.07
CA PRO A 111 -9.76 23.27 -25.78
C PRO A 111 -9.89 21.88 -25.15
N SER A 112 -9.47 20.80 -25.84
CA SER A 112 -9.47 19.45 -25.29
C SER A 112 -8.24 19.16 -24.42
N GLN A 113 -7.18 19.97 -24.54
CA GLN A 113 -5.90 19.77 -23.85
C GLN A 113 -5.85 20.53 -22.50
N ARG A 114 -5.55 19.82 -21.41
CA ARG A 114 -5.59 20.33 -20.01
C ARG A 114 -4.42 21.15 -19.57
N TYR A 115 -3.25 20.75 -20.03
CA TYR A 115 -2.00 21.33 -19.63
C TYR A 115 -1.96 22.88 -19.69
N PRO A 116 -2.42 23.57 -20.75
CA PRO A 116 -2.26 25.03 -20.80
C PRO A 116 -3.18 25.76 -19.81
N LEU A 117 -4.44 25.33 -19.66
CA LEU A 117 -5.35 25.99 -18.71
C LEU A 117 -4.95 25.70 -17.25
N GLU A 118 -4.46 24.49 -16.96
CA GLU A 118 -3.86 24.14 -15.67
C GLU A 118 -2.62 24.97 -15.38
N ALA A 119 -1.73 25.16 -16.35
CA ALA A 119 -0.56 26.04 -16.21
C ALA A 119 -0.97 27.50 -15.95
N VAL A 120 -2.09 27.98 -16.52
CA VAL A 120 -2.65 29.32 -16.22
C VAL A 120 -3.20 29.39 -14.80
N MET A 121 -3.90 28.35 -14.34
CA MET A 121 -4.41 28.28 -12.96
C MET A 121 -3.27 28.16 -11.94
N GLU A 122 -2.23 27.40 -12.25
CA GLU A 122 -1.00 27.29 -11.46
C GLU A 122 -0.34 28.67 -11.32
N LEU A 123 -0.11 29.38 -12.42
CA LEU A 123 0.46 30.74 -12.41
C LEU A 123 -0.45 31.72 -11.65
N SER A 124 -1.77 31.63 -11.82
CA SER A 124 -2.75 32.42 -11.05
C SER A 124 -2.65 32.17 -9.54
N SER A 125 -2.52 30.89 -9.14
CA SER A 125 -2.35 30.49 -7.73
C SER A 125 -1.01 30.94 -7.12
N GLN A 126 -0.03 31.24 -7.98
CA GLN A 126 1.26 31.83 -7.60
C GLN A 126 1.22 33.37 -7.60
N GLY A 127 0.05 33.98 -7.80
CA GLY A 127 -0.13 35.43 -7.78
C GLY A 127 0.29 36.14 -9.07
N VAL A 128 0.48 35.40 -10.17
CA VAL A 128 0.76 35.97 -11.49
C VAL A 128 -0.50 36.60 -12.06
N ASP A 129 -0.38 37.81 -12.61
CA ASP A 129 -1.48 38.48 -13.31
C ASP A 129 -1.87 37.69 -14.57
N VAL A 130 -3.07 37.10 -14.53
CA VAL A 130 -3.64 36.31 -15.62
C VAL A 130 -4.98 36.89 -16.05
N ASP A 131 -5.33 36.73 -17.32
CA ASP A 131 -6.66 37.08 -17.81
C ASP A 131 -7.70 36.08 -17.26
N THR A 132 -8.20 36.40 -16.07
CA THR A 132 -9.15 35.59 -15.31
C THR A 132 -10.51 35.43 -16.02
N GLU A 133 -10.89 36.39 -16.87
CA GLU A 133 -12.12 36.30 -17.65
C GLU A 133 -11.98 35.28 -18.78
N ARG A 134 -10.86 35.32 -19.52
CA ARG A 134 -10.53 34.37 -20.57
C ARG A 134 -10.32 32.96 -20.00
N ALA A 135 -9.59 32.85 -18.90
CA ALA A 135 -9.41 31.61 -18.15
C ALA A 135 -10.75 31.05 -17.64
N GLY A 136 -11.62 31.92 -17.08
CA GLY A 136 -12.93 31.54 -16.56
C GLY A 136 -13.91 31.07 -17.64
N ARG A 137 -13.91 31.67 -18.84
CA ARG A 137 -14.72 31.20 -19.97
C ARG A 137 -14.27 29.83 -20.46
N LEU A 138 -12.97 29.61 -20.57
CA LEU A 138 -12.39 28.31 -20.93
C LEU A 138 -12.72 27.26 -19.84
N ALA A 139 -12.55 27.60 -18.57
CA ALA A 139 -12.87 26.74 -17.43
C ALA A 139 -14.38 26.41 -17.31
N LYS A 140 -15.28 27.33 -17.64
CA LYS A 140 -16.74 27.05 -17.67
C LYS A 140 -17.12 26.03 -18.74
N ARG A 141 -16.44 26.05 -19.89
CA ARG A 141 -16.60 25.05 -20.96
C ARG A 141 -16.11 23.67 -20.50
N TRP A 142 -15.26 23.63 -19.47
CA TRP A 142 -14.69 22.43 -18.87
C TRP A 142 -15.54 21.90 -17.70
N GLY A 143 -16.25 22.77 -16.97
CA GLY A 143 -17.11 22.41 -15.84
C GLY A 143 -18.31 21.52 -16.21
N SER A 144 -18.76 21.49 -17.47
CA SER A 144 -19.74 20.52 -17.99
C SER A 144 -19.12 19.22 -18.52
N SER A 145 -17.78 19.14 -18.55
CA SER A 145 -16.98 18.03 -19.06
C SER A 145 -16.09 17.44 -17.96
N LEU A 146 -16.53 17.51 -16.71
CA LEU A 146 -15.88 16.87 -15.55
C LEU A 146 -16.11 15.34 -15.57
N THR A 147 -15.58 14.70 -16.61
CA THR A 147 -15.06 13.35 -16.55
C THR A 147 -13.53 13.45 -16.49
N THR A 148 -13.01 12.96 -15.37
CA THR A 148 -11.64 12.56 -15.00
C THR A 148 -10.42 12.92 -15.86
N GLY A 149 -9.28 13.15 -15.21
CA GLY A 149 -7.95 12.97 -15.83
C GLY A 149 -6.92 13.96 -15.31
N SER A 150 -6.13 13.50 -14.34
CA SER A 150 -4.75 13.94 -14.11
C SER A 150 -3.88 13.58 -15.32
N ASP A 151 -2.88 14.40 -15.60
CA ASP A 151 -1.67 14.14 -16.42
C ASP A 151 -1.58 12.78 -17.12
N HIS A 152 -1.75 12.80 -18.44
CA HIS A 152 -1.17 11.77 -19.30
C HIS A 152 0.04 12.36 -20.02
N MET A 153 1.24 12.04 -19.53
CA MET A 153 2.19 11.40 -20.44
C MET A 153 1.39 10.35 -21.21
N SER A 154 1.49 10.30 -22.54
CA SER A 154 0.74 9.29 -23.29
C SER A 154 0.94 7.93 -22.62
N ILE A 155 -0.08 7.08 -22.58
CA ILE A 155 0.04 5.75 -21.98
C ILE A 155 1.27 5.03 -22.57
N SER A 156 1.61 5.28 -23.84
CA SER A 156 2.87 4.88 -24.47
C SER A 156 4.11 5.42 -23.75
N ALA A 157 4.16 6.70 -23.39
CA ALA A 157 5.28 7.29 -22.67
C ALA A 157 5.35 6.83 -21.19
N GLN A 158 4.20 6.58 -20.54
CA GLN A 158 4.14 5.98 -19.20
C GLN A 158 4.63 4.52 -19.24
N LEU A 159 4.24 3.79 -20.28
CA LEU A 159 4.70 2.46 -20.63
C LEU A 159 6.21 2.47 -20.91
N ASP A 160 6.72 3.41 -21.70
CA ASP A 160 8.16 3.54 -22.00
C ASP A 160 8.96 3.91 -20.75
N ALA A 161 8.45 4.77 -19.88
CA ALA A 161 9.11 5.15 -18.62
C ALA A 161 9.09 4.03 -17.58
N ALA A 162 8.03 3.24 -17.50
CA ALA A 162 7.95 2.08 -16.63
C ALA A 162 8.76 0.89 -17.18
N ILE A 163 8.77 0.67 -18.50
CA ILE A 163 9.72 -0.23 -19.17
C ILE A 163 11.15 0.19 -18.84
N ALA A 164 11.48 1.49 -18.92
CA ALA A 164 12.80 2.03 -18.56
C ALA A 164 13.17 1.81 -17.08
N ARG A 165 12.22 1.88 -16.13
CA ARG A 165 12.47 1.57 -14.71
C ARG A 165 12.69 0.07 -14.46
N LEU A 166 12.05 -0.77 -15.26
CA LEU A 166 12.15 -2.23 -15.23
C LEU A 166 13.47 -2.76 -15.86
N GLU A 167 14.23 -1.90 -16.57
CA GLU A 167 15.39 -2.27 -17.39
C GLU A 167 16.57 -2.97 -16.69
N PRO A 168 16.94 -2.70 -15.42
CA PRO A 168 18.11 -3.36 -14.84
C PRO A 168 17.86 -4.84 -14.52
N SER A 169 16.64 -5.20 -14.10
CA SER A 169 16.28 -6.56 -13.70
C SER A 169 15.68 -7.42 -14.83
N LEU A 170 15.05 -6.79 -15.83
CA LEU A 170 14.42 -7.52 -16.95
C LEU A 170 15.35 -7.74 -18.16
N ARG A 171 16.45 -6.99 -18.32
CA ARG A 171 17.42 -7.23 -19.41
C ARG A 171 18.19 -8.56 -19.31
N ALA A 172 18.11 -9.26 -18.17
CA ALA A 172 18.70 -10.59 -18.02
C ALA A 172 17.87 -11.70 -18.69
N ASP A 173 16.56 -11.49 -18.94
CA ASP A 173 15.66 -12.51 -19.49
C ASP A 173 15.00 -12.03 -20.81
N ASN A 174 15.21 -12.83 -21.86
CA ASN A 174 14.63 -12.83 -23.22
C ASN A 174 13.64 -11.71 -23.64
N SER A 175 13.95 -11.05 -24.76
CA SER A 175 13.13 -10.01 -25.42
C SER A 175 11.68 -10.42 -25.74
N ALA A 176 11.42 -11.71 -25.92
CA ALA A 176 10.08 -12.24 -26.21
C ALA A 176 9.11 -12.09 -25.02
N SER A 177 9.59 -12.20 -23.78
CA SER A 177 8.76 -12.04 -22.58
C SER A 177 8.33 -10.59 -22.36
N ILE A 178 9.21 -9.63 -22.68
CA ILE A 178 8.89 -8.19 -22.64
C ILE A 178 7.87 -7.83 -23.71
N GLN A 179 7.97 -8.44 -24.90
CA GLN A 179 7.03 -8.20 -25.99
C GLN A 179 5.64 -8.80 -25.70
N ALA A 180 5.58 -10.02 -25.16
CA ALA A 180 4.34 -10.66 -24.70
C ALA A 180 3.69 -9.88 -23.55
N LEU A 181 4.49 -9.36 -22.61
CA LEU A 181 4.05 -8.50 -21.53
C LEU A 181 3.44 -7.20 -22.08
N ALA A 182 4.12 -6.53 -23.01
CA ALA A 182 3.62 -5.32 -23.66
C ALA A 182 2.35 -5.57 -24.50
N GLU A 183 2.22 -6.75 -25.11
CA GLU A 183 0.98 -7.18 -25.79
C GLU A 183 -0.15 -7.49 -24.80
N SER A 184 0.15 -8.11 -23.65
CA SER A 184 -0.80 -8.31 -22.55
C SER A 184 -1.24 -6.97 -21.94
N ILE A 185 -0.33 -6.03 -21.72
CA ILE A 185 -0.65 -4.67 -21.25
C ILE A 185 -1.52 -3.96 -22.29
N ARG A 186 -1.17 -4.00 -23.58
CA ARG A 186 -2.00 -3.44 -24.65
C ARG A 186 -3.37 -4.12 -24.77
N SER A 187 -3.45 -5.43 -24.51
CA SER A 187 -4.71 -6.18 -24.46
C SER A 187 -5.55 -5.80 -23.23
N ILE A 188 -4.90 -5.61 -22.08
CA ILE A 188 -5.53 -5.12 -20.85
C ILE A 188 -5.99 -3.68 -21.04
N GLU A 189 -5.21 -2.80 -21.66
CA GLU A 189 -5.61 -1.45 -22.08
C GLU A 189 -6.78 -1.48 -23.07
N ALA A 190 -6.79 -2.40 -24.03
CA ALA A 190 -7.93 -2.56 -24.93
C ALA A 190 -9.19 -3.03 -24.18
N LYS A 191 -9.06 -3.89 -23.16
CA LYS A 191 -10.17 -4.33 -22.28
C LYS A 191 -10.59 -3.23 -21.30
N LEU A 192 -9.65 -2.46 -20.76
CA LEU A 192 -9.86 -1.33 -19.85
C LEU A 192 -10.43 -0.14 -20.60
N GLY A 193 -10.05 0.09 -21.86
CA GLY A 193 -10.64 1.09 -22.76
C GLY A 193 -12.00 0.66 -23.32
N GLN A 194 -12.32 -0.64 -23.34
CA GLN A 194 -13.68 -1.13 -23.58
C GLN A 194 -14.59 -1.06 -22.33
N ARG A 195 -14.02 -1.01 -21.12
CA ARG A 195 -14.74 -0.69 -19.87
C ARG A 195 -14.77 0.82 -19.59
N GLY A 196 -13.79 1.56 -20.07
CA GLY A 196 -13.55 2.97 -19.86
C GLY A 196 -14.05 3.80 -21.03
N ASP A 197 -15.37 3.97 -21.10
CA ASP A 197 -16.05 5.14 -21.66
C ASP A 197 -17.58 5.05 -21.52
N ASP A 198 -18.12 4.12 -20.70
CA ASP A 198 -19.53 4.13 -20.35
C ASP A 198 -19.74 4.79 -18.97
N PRO A 199 -20.08 6.10 -18.91
CA PRO A 199 -20.49 6.77 -17.68
C PRO A 199 -21.80 6.20 -17.07
N LYS A 200 -22.31 5.06 -17.57
CA LYS A 200 -23.54 4.38 -17.12
C LYS A 200 -23.47 2.86 -17.02
N ARG A 201 -22.33 2.26 -16.67
CA ARG A 201 -22.38 0.95 -15.99
C ARG A 201 -22.17 1.13 -14.49
N ALA A 202 -23.13 1.78 -13.84
CA ALA A 202 -23.38 1.49 -12.44
C ALA A 202 -23.56 -0.02 -12.35
N LEU A 203 -22.71 -0.71 -11.58
CA LEU A 203 -23.00 -2.09 -11.25
C LEU A 203 -24.34 -2.10 -10.49
N ASP A 204 -25.24 -3.01 -10.84
CA ASP A 204 -26.45 -3.23 -10.08
C ASP A 204 -26.03 -3.80 -8.71
N GLY A 205 -25.95 -2.93 -7.69
CA GLY A 205 -25.60 -3.31 -6.32
C GLY A 205 -24.28 -2.73 -5.80
N LEU A 206 -23.89 -3.19 -4.62
CA LEU A 206 -22.69 -2.74 -3.90
C LEU A 206 -21.44 -3.34 -4.54
N GLN A 207 -20.47 -2.50 -4.92
CA GLN A 207 -19.15 -2.98 -5.35
C GLN A 207 -18.32 -3.38 -4.13
N ILE A 208 -17.78 -4.61 -4.14
CA ILE A 208 -16.86 -5.12 -3.12
C ILE A 208 -15.48 -5.24 -3.75
N VAL A 209 -14.51 -4.48 -3.23
CA VAL A 209 -13.14 -4.44 -3.73
C VAL A 209 -12.23 -5.05 -2.67
N PHE A 210 -11.62 -6.20 -2.99
CA PHE A 210 -10.66 -6.84 -2.10
C PHE A 210 -9.25 -6.31 -2.32
N ASP A 211 -8.66 -5.80 -1.25
CA ASP A 211 -7.25 -5.41 -1.20
C ASP A 211 -6.38 -6.64 -0.90
N VAL A 212 -5.53 -7.01 -1.86
CA VAL A 212 -4.60 -8.14 -1.79
C VAL A 212 -3.13 -7.70 -1.70
N SER A 213 -2.86 -6.49 -1.21
CA SER A 213 -1.50 -5.94 -1.08
C SER A 213 -0.57 -6.85 -0.30
N ASP A 214 -1.07 -7.46 0.77
CA ASP A 214 -0.39 -8.47 1.57
C ASP A 214 0.02 -9.69 0.76
N LEU A 215 -0.93 -10.28 0.01
CA LEU A 215 -0.69 -11.45 -0.82
C LEU A 215 0.29 -11.15 -1.96
N VAL A 216 0.14 -10.01 -2.64
CA VAL A 216 1.04 -9.59 -3.72
C VAL A 216 2.44 -9.31 -3.18
N GLY A 217 2.55 -8.63 -2.04
CA GLY A 217 3.81 -8.42 -1.33
C GLY A 217 4.48 -9.75 -0.97
N PHE A 218 3.71 -10.73 -0.51
CA PHE A 218 4.18 -12.06 -0.18
C PHE A 218 4.70 -12.83 -1.42
N PHE A 219 3.94 -12.83 -2.52
CA PHE A 219 4.32 -13.49 -3.77
C PHE A 219 5.59 -12.93 -4.43
N ASN A 220 6.04 -11.74 -4.01
CA ASN A 220 7.33 -11.22 -4.45
C ASN A 220 8.54 -11.94 -3.84
N VAL A 221 8.36 -12.66 -2.73
CA VAL A 221 9.45 -13.31 -1.98
C VAL A 221 9.22 -14.80 -1.74
N ALA A 222 7.97 -15.27 -1.77
CA ALA A 222 7.61 -16.65 -1.48
C ALA A 222 6.42 -17.12 -2.32
N ARG A 223 6.43 -18.39 -2.74
CA ARG A 223 5.35 -19.00 -3.53
C ARG A 223 4.28 -19.69 -2.67
N LEU A 224 4.67 -20.35 -1.58
CA LEU A 224 3.75 -21.08 -0.71
C LEU A 224 3.07 -20.14 0.29
N PRO A 225 1.76 -19.86 0.18
CA PRO A 225 1.06 -18.91 1.04
C PRO A 225 0.99 -19.40 2.49
N THR A 226 1.05 -18.48 3.45
CA THR A 226 0.80 -18.79 4.87
C THR A 226 -0.68 -18.69 5.20
N GLY A 227 -1.06 -18.80 6.49
CA GLY A 227 -2.46 -18.79 6.93
C GLY A 227 -3.29 -17.60 6.42
N ILE A 228 -2.80 -16.37 6.59
CA ILE A 228 -3.52 -15.15 6.17
C ILE A 228 -3.65 -15.08 4.64
N GLN A 229 -2.60 -15.45 3.91
CA GLN A 229 -2.64 -15.49 2.44
C GLN A 229 -3.58 -16.58 1.92
N ARG A 230 -3.65 -17.74 2.57
CA ARG A 230 -4.60 -18.80 2.22
C ARG A 230 -6.04 -18.32 2.40
N VAL A 231 -6.37 -17.63 3.50
CA VAL A 231 -7.71 -17.04 3.69
C VAL A 231 -8.06 -16.08 2.55
N GLN A 232 -7.14 -15.18 2.15
CA GLN A 232 -7.33 -14.29 1.01
C GLN A 232 -7.62 -15.07 -0.28
N ILE A 233 -6.76 -16.03 -0.61
CA ILE A 233 -6.88 -16.86 -1.82
C ILE A 233 -8.25 -17.55 -1.86
N GLU A 234 -8.62 -18.23 -0.78
CA GLU A 234 -9.83 -19.06 -0.75
C GLU A 234 -11.11 -18.23 -0.82
N VAL A 235 -11.20 -17.16 -0.02
CA VAL A 235 -12.39 -16.29 -0.01
C VAL A 235 -12.57 -15.60 -1.35
N ILE A 236 -11.52 -14.95 -1.86
CA ILE A 236 -11.61 -14.14 -3.08
C ILE A 236 -11.82 -15.03 -4.30
N SER A 237 -11.10 -16.17 -4.41
CA SER A 237 -11.25 -17.07 -5.56
C SER A 237 -12.68 -17.62 -5.67
N ASN A 238 -13.27 -18.05 -4.54
CA ASN A 238 -14.63 -18.58 -4.55
C ASN A 238 -15.67 -17.53 -4.96
N LEU A 239 -15.50 -16.27 -4.53
CA LEU A 239 -16.37 -15.17 -4.93
C LEU A 239 -16.21 -14.81 -6.43
N LEU A 240 -14.98 -14.78 -6.95
CA LEU A 240 -14.70 -14.47 -8.35
C LEU A 240 -15.22 -15.56 -9.31
N THR A 241 -15.17 -16.84 -8.92
CA THR A 241 -15.59 -17.96 -9.77
C THR A 241 -17.07 -18.34 -9.67
N ARG A 242 -17.88 -17.57 -8.92
CA ARG A 242 -19.31 -17.88 -8.71
C ARG A 242 -20.13 -17.67 -9.99
N GLU A 243 -20.88 -18.70 -10.40
CA GLU A 243 -21.84 -18.59 -11.51
C GLU A 243 -22.94 -17.55 -11.21
N GLY A 244 -23.15 -16.60 -12.10
CA GLY A 244 -24.28 -15.66 -12.04
C GLY A 244 -24.18 -14.49 -11.05
N GLY A 245 -23.06 -14.27 -10.37
CA GLY A 245 -23.00 -13.23 -9.32
C GLY A 245 -21.61 -12.69 -8.92
N GLY A 246 -20.55 -12.92 -9.69
CA GLY A 246 -19.22 -12.32 -9.45
C GLY A 246 -19.05 -10.90 -10.01
N SER A 247 -20.08 -10.29 -10.60
CA SER A 247 -19.95 -9.05 -11.38
C SER A 247 -19.54 -7.83 -10.55
N ASN A 248 -19.81 -7.83 -9.24
CA ASN A 248 -19.57 -6.69 -8.37
C ASN A 248 -18.33 -6.84 -7.48
N VAL A 249 -17.57 -7.93 -7.67
CA VAL A 249 -16.33 -8.17 -6.94
C VAL A 249 -15.14 -7.74 -7.80
N ALA A 250 -14.25 -6.93 -7.23
CA ALA A 250 -13.00 -6.52 -7.83
C ALA A 250 -11.82 -6.80 -6.89
N VAL A 251 -10.62 -6.82 -7.45
CA VAL A 251 -9.38 -7.05 -6.68
C VAL A 251 -8.41 -5.91 -6.99
N CYS A 252 -7.78 -5.36 -5.95
CA CYS A 252 -6.78 -4.32 -6.09
C CYS A 252 -5.56 -4.59 -5.19
N THR A 253 -4.45 -3.92 -5.48
CA THR A 253 -3.25 -3.94 -4.67
C THR A 253 -2.72 -2.52 -4.51
N PHE A 254 -2.27 -2.17 -3.32
CA PHE A 254 -1.68 -0.87 -2.99
C PHE A 254 -0.17 -0.92 -3.26
N SER A 255 0.31 -0.07 -4.16
CA SER A 255 1.74 0.09 -4.43
C SER A 255 2.34 1.10 -3.45
N ARG A 256 3.36 0.65 -2.70
CA ARG A 256 4.12 1.50 -1.78
C ARG A 256 4.87 2.61 -2.51
N ASP A 257 5.40 2.31 -3.69
CA ASP A 257 6.28 3.24 -4.40
C ASP A 257 5.47 4.26 -5.21
N ARG A 258 4.24 3.91 -5.61
CA ARG A 258 3.33 4.79 -6.34
C ARG A 258 2.31 5.51 -5.46
N ASP A 259 2.13 5.07 -4.21
CA ASP A 259 1.09 5.57 -3.30
C ASP A 259 -0.31 5.53 -3.96
N LEU A 260 -0.73 4.37 -4.48
CA LEU A 260 -2.07 4.20 -5.07
C LEU A 260 -2.46 2.72 -5.14
N TRP A 261 -3.77 2.47 -5.27
CA TRP A 261 -4.26 1.16 -5.66
C TRP A 261 -4.23 0.98 -7.16
N SER A 262 -3.91 -0.23 -7.60
CA SER A 262 -4.03 -0.66 -8.99
C SER A 262 -4.91 -1.90 -9.07
N GLU A 263 -5.65 -2.06 -10.17
CA GLU A 263 -6.46 -3.25 -10.42
C GLU A 263 -5.55 -4.48 -10.54
N VAL A 264 -5.96 -5.58 -9.91
CA VAL A 264 -5.39 -6.90 -10.13
C VAL A 264 -6.40 -7.69 -10.98
N PRO A 265 -6.09 -7.96 -12.25
CA PRO A 265 -6.99 -8.72 -13.11
C PRO A 265 -7.33 -10.08 -12.52
N ALA A 266 -8.62 -10.44 -12.52
CA ALA A 266 -9.11 -11.67 -11.89
C ALA A 266 -8.47 -12.94 -12.47
N ASP A 267 -8.20 -12.97 -13.78
CA ASP A 267 -7.52 -14.08 -14.45
C ASP A 267 -6.07 -14.26 -13.97
N ILE A 268 -5.33 -13.15 -13.81
CA ILE A 268 -3.97 -13.18 -13.24
C ILE A 268 -4.02 -13.63 -11.78
N PHE A 269 -4.94 -13.08 -10.98
CA PHE A 269 -5.13 -13.46 -9.58
C PHE A 269 -5.40 -14.96 -9.43
N LEU A 270 -6.42 -15.48 -10.13
CA LEU A 270 -6.80 -16.89 -10.07
C LEU A 270 -5.67 -17.80 -10.55
N ARG A 271 -4.91 -17.38 -11.57
CA ARG A 271 -3.74 -18.14 -12.06
C ARG A 271 -2.63 -18.20 -11.02
N LEU A 272 -2.32 -17.11 -10.33
CA LEU A 272 -1.35 -17.11 -9.22
C LEU A 272 -1.81 -18.01 -8.08
N CYS A 273 -3.09 -17.92 -7.70
CA CYS A 273 -3.67 -18.78 -6.68
C CYS A 273 -3.50 -20.27 -7.04
N GLN A 274 -3.81 -20.65 -8.28
CA GLN A 274 -3.60 -22.02 -8.77
C GLN A 274 -2.13 -22.44 -8.67
N LEU A 275 -1.21 -21.66 -9.25
CA LEU A 275 0.22 -22.00 -9.28
C LEU A 275 0.83 -22.07 -7.88
N SER A 276 0.33 -21.29 -6.92
CA SER A 276 0.81 -21.31 -5.53
C SER A 276 0.58 -22.66 -4.82
N LEU A 277 -0.40 -23.46 -5.28
CA LEU A 277 -0.72 -24.78 -4.72
C LEU A 277 0.15 -25.91 -5.29
N GLU A 278 0.76 -25.72 -6.45
CA GLU A 278 1.43 -26.79 -7.21
C GLU A 278 2.85 -27.08 -6.73
N SER A 279 3.60 -26.05 -6.34
CA SER A 279 5.00 -26.15 -5.95
C SER A 279 5.41 -24.94 -5.10
N GLY A 280 6.47 -25.09 -4.29
CA GLY A 280 7.12 -23.97 -3.61
C GLY A 280 8.29 -23.36 -4.38
N ASP A 281 8.58 -23.86 -5.58
CA ASP A 281 9.68 -23.37 -6.41
C ASP A 281 9.36 -21.98 -6.98
N VAL A 282 10.08 -20.97 -6.47
CA VAL A 282 9.97 -19.57 -6.92
C VAL A 282 10.70 -19.33 -8.24
N ALA A 283 11.60 -20.23 -8.67
CA ALA A 283 12.35 -20.13 -9.92
C ALA A 283 11.60 -20.77 -11.10
N ASP A 284 10.49 -21.46 -10.86
CA ASP A 284 9.62 -22.01 -11.89
C ASP A 284 9.23 -20.92 -12.93
N GLU A 285 9.37 -21.25 -14.20
CA GLU A 285 9.20 -20.30 -15.30
C GLU A 285 7.76 -19.79 -15.41
N ASN A 286 6.78 -20.68 -15.20
CA ASN A 286 5.36 -20.32 -15.25
C ASN A 286 5.00 -19.37 -14.10
N TRP A 287 5.41 -19.69 -12.88
CA TRP A 287 5.27 -18.80 -11.72
C TRP A 287 5.92 -17.44 -11.96
N SER A 288 7.19 -17.44 -12.34
CA SER A 288 7.98 -16.23 -12.57
C SER A 288 7.35 -15.34 -13.64
N SER A 289 6.84 -15.94 -14.72
CA SER A 289 6.17 -15.22 -15.81
C SER A 289 4.89 -14.51 -15.33
N VAL A 290 4.05 -15.17 -14.53
CA VAL A 290 2.80 -14.59 -14.03
C VAL A 290 3.07 -13.52 -12.97
N VAL A 291 4.04 -13.72 -12.07
CA VAL A 291 4.45 -12.69 -11.10
C VAL A 291 5.02 -11.44 -11.80
N LYS A 292 5.87 -11.63 -12.82
CA LYS A 292 6.38 -10.52 -13.65
C LYS A 292 5.23 -9.80 -14.37
N SER A 293 4.26 -10.55 -14.90
CA SER A 293 3.05 -9.99 -15.52
C SER A 293 2.25 -9.13 -14.55
N LEU A 294 2.00 -9.63 -13.34
CA LEU A 294 1.31 -8.88 -12.30
C LEU A 294 2.05 -7.59 -11.94
N ARG A 295 3.37 -7.66 -11.73
CA ARG A 295 4.19 -6.47 -11.43
C ARG A 295 4.08 -5.42 -12.53
N ALA A 296 4.19 -5.82 -13.79
CA ALA A 296 4.09 -4.86 -14.88
C ALA A 296 2.69 -4.24 -14.94
N VAL A 297 1.63 -5.06 -14.87
CA VAL A 297 0.25 -4.55 -14.91
C VAL A 297 -0.01 -3.57 -13.79
N THR A 298 0.41 -3.89 -12.57
CA THR A 298 0.21 -3.02 -11.38
C THR A 298 1.07 -1.75 -11.43
N GLU A 299 2.28 -1.80 -11.98
CA GLU A 299 3.13 -0.61 -12.17
C GLU A 299 2.65 0.31 -13.31
N LEU A 300 1.95 -0.25 -14.29
CA LEU A 300 1.49 0.47 -15.48
C LEU A 300 0.05 0.94 -15.39
N SER A 301 -0.75 0.28 -14.56
CA SER A 301 -2.17 0.58 -14.44
C SER A 301 -2.39 1.96 -13.82
N PRO A 302 -3.43 2.69 -14.25
CA PRO A 302 -3.83 3.91 -13.57
C PRO A 302 -4.28 3.62 -12.13
N GLU A 303 -4.49 4.69 -11.34
CA GLU A 303 -5.13 4.59 -10.02
C GLU A 303 -6.49 3.88 -10.16
N PHE A 304 -6.74 2.90 -9.29
CA PHE A 304 -7.98 2.13 -9.25
C PHE A 304 -9.15 3.07 -9.00
N ARG A 305 -10.18 2.98 -9.86
CA ARG A 305 -11.39 3.78 -9.73
C ARG A 305 -12.49 2.99 -9.06
N PHE A 306 -12.83 3.39 -7.83
CA PHE A 306 -13.94 2.83 -7.08
C PHE A 306 -15.28 3.33 -7.64
N GLN A 307 -16.30 2.49 -7.57
CA GLN A 307 -17.69 2.94 -7.67
C GLN A 307 -18.04 3.79 -6.44
N GLU A 308 -18.95 4.76 -6.60
CA GLU A 308 -19.42 5.55 -5.47
C GLU A 308 -20.08 4.66 -4.41
N GLY A 309 -19.64 4.78 -3.15
CA GLY A 309 -20.12 3.97 -2.03
C GLY A 309 -19.55 2.54 -1.97
N ALA A 310 -18.53 2.20 -2.76
CA ALA A 310 -17.92 0.86 -2.77
C ALA A 310 -17.32 0.46 -1.41
N CYS A 311 -17.25 -0.85 -1.14
CA CYS A 311 -16.57 -1.40 0.01
C CYS A 311 -15.13 -1.80 -0.34
N LEU A 312 -14.13 -1.20 0.30
CA LEU A 312 -12.75 -1.65 0.28
C LEU A 312 -12.51 -2.62 1.45
N VAL A 313 -12.30 -3.89 1.14
CA VAL A 313 -12.14 -4.97 2.12
C VAL A 313 -10.68 -5.44 2.14
N ASN A 314 -10.00 -5.26 3.26
CA ASN A 314 -8.61 -5.72 3.43
C ASN A 314 -8.61 -7.03 4.24
N LEU A 315 -8.52 -8.17 3.54
CA LEU A 315 -8.47 -9.50 4.19
C LEU A 315 -7.06 -9.88 4.68
N GLY A 316 -6.03 -9.25 4.12
CA GLY A 316 -4.63 -9.45 4.48
C GLY A 316 -4.16 -8.52 5.60
N THR A 317 -2.84 -8.35 5.73
CA THR A 317 -2.26 -7.35 6.64
C THR A 317 -1.99 -6.02 5.94
N SER A 318 -2.22 -4.91 6.63
CA SER A 318 -1.93 -3.55 6.13
C SER A 318 -1.03 -2.73 7.05
N TRP A 319 -0.57 -3.30 8.18
CA TRP A 319 0.21 -2.56 9.18
C TRP A 319 1.61 -2.14 8.70
N TRP A 320 2.16 -2.82 7.70
CA TRP A 320 3.44 -2.46 7.08
C TRP A 320 3.29 -1.50 5.89
N LEU A 321 2.06 -1.22 5.44
CA LEU A 321 1.77 -0.32 4.32
C LEU A 321 1.74 1.12 4.82
N GLN A 322 2.88 1.79 4.71
CA GLN A 322 2.97 3.22 4.98
C GLN A 322 2.09 4.01 4.00
N ASN A 323 1.54 5.15 4.42
CA ASN A 323 0.58 5.98 3.67
C ASN A 323 -0.78 5.34 3.34
N TYR A 324 -1.00 4.07 3.69
CA TYR A 324 -2.23 3.38 3.37
C TYR A 324 -3.48 4.16 3.78
N PHE A 325 -3.51 4.65 5.02
CA PHE A 325 -4.65 5.40 5.56
C PHE A 325 -4.85 6.79 4.96
N LEU A 326 -3.79 7.46 4.53
CA LEU A 326 -3.90 8.69 3.74
C LEU A 326 -4.67 8.43 2.43
N HIS A 327 -4.38 7.30 1.79
CA HIS A 327 -5.05 6.91 0.56
C HIS A 327 -6.46 6.36 0.80
N VAL A 328 -6.70 5.68 1.94
CA VAL A 328 -8.07 5.29 2.33
C VAL A 328 -8.91 6.55 2.47
N ARG A 329 -8.43 7.55 3.21
CA ARG A 329 -9.09 8.85 3.37
C ARG A 329 -9.36 9.54 2.04
N ARG A 330 -8.38 9.56 1.13
CA ARG A 330 -8.57 10.07 -0.24
C ARG A 330 -9.65 9.29 -1.00
N ALA A 331 -9.67 7.97 -0.92
CA ALA A 331 -10.71 7.15 -1.57
C ALA A 331 -12.10 7.41 -0.98
N LYS A 332 -12.19 7.64 0.35
CA LYS A 332 -13.42 8.10 1.00
C LYS A 332 -13.87 9.47 0.49
N GLU A 333 -12.94 10.43 0.38
CA GLU A 333 -13.22 11.77 -0.12
C GLU A 333 -13.73 11.75 -1.58
N LEU A 334 -13.06 10.99 -2.45
CA LEU A 334 -13.36 10.96 -3.88
C LEU A 334 -14.59 10.12 -4.22
N TYR A 335 -14.75 8.96 -3.58
CA TYR A 335 -15.73 7.95 -3.98
C TYR A 335 -16.66 7.52 -2.86
N GLY A 336 -16.52 8.04 -1.64
CA GLY A 336 -17.33 7.57 -0.50
C GLY A 336 -17.08 6.10 -0.15
N VAL A 337 -15.85 5.60 -0.36
CA VAL A 337 -15.48 4.21 -0.03
C VAL A 337 -15.74 3.92 1.45
N ARG A 338 -16.30 2.74 1.72
CA ARG A 338 -16.39 2.13 3.06
C ARG A 338 -15.24 1.16 3.26
N TYR A 339 -14.39 1.42 4.23
CA TYR A 339 -13.22 0.61 4.54
C TYR A 339 -13.53 -0.41 5.64
N VAL A 340 -13.31 -1.69 5.34
CA VAL A 340 -13.56 -2.81 6.25
C VAL A 340 -12.33 -3.72 6.34
N PRO A 341 -11.48 -3.57 7.37
CA PRO A 341 -10.35 -4.46 7.61
C PRO A 341 -10.80 -5.79 8.25
N PHE A 342 -10.07 -6.86 7.92
CA PHE A 342 -10.15 -8.15 8.59
C PHE A 342 -8.99 -8.29 9.59
N VAL A 343 -9.30 -8.11 10.87
CA VAL A 343 -8.33 -8.18 11.96
C VAL A 343 -8.19 -9.64 12.41
N HIS A 344 -7.05 -10.23 12.08
CA HIS A 344 -6.75 -11.62 12.44
C HIS A 344 -6.40 -11.78 13.92
N ASP A 345 -5.72 -10.80 14.51
CA ASP A 345 -5.40 -10.73 15.93
C ASP A 345 -4.87 -9.33 16.28
N MET A 346 -4.72 -9.08 17.59
CA MET A 346 -4.07 -7.89 18.14
C MET A 346 -2.79 -8.26 18.91
N ILE A 347 -2.14 -9.39 18.57
CA ILE A 347 -0.99 -9.95 19.32
C ILE A 347 0.11 -8.91 19.57
N PRO A 348 0.53 -8.07 18.59
CA PRO A 348 1.61 -7.11 18.81
C PRO A 348 1.32 -6.06 19.90
N VAL A 349 0.05 -5.84 20.25
CA VAL A 349 -0.38 -4.95 21.33
C VAL A 349 -0.69 -5.73 22.61
N MET A 350 -1.33 -6.89 22.49
CA MET A 350 -1.77 -7.67 23.65
C MET A 350 -0.62 -8.41 24.35
N THR A 351 0.35 -8.90 23.58
CA THR A 351 1.54 -9.62 24.08
C THR A 351 2.80 -9.16 23.34
N PRO A 352 3.21 -7.89 23.48
CA PRO A 352 4.35 -7.32 22.75
C PRO A 352 5.68 -8.05 23.02
N GLU A 353 5.81 -8.75 24.17
CA GLU A 353 6.97 -9.57 24.51
C GLU A 353 7.19 -10.77 23.56
N HIS A 354 6.20 -11.12 22.75
CA HIS A 354 6.29 -12.15 21.72
C HIS A 354 6.62 -11.60 20.33
N CYS A 355 6.76 -10.28 20.19
CA CYS A 355 6.98 -9.60 18.92
C CYS A 355 8.34 -8.88 18.90
N VAL A 356 8.86 -8.69 17.70
CA VAL A 356 10.01 -7.79 17.50
C VAL A 356 9.56 -6.35 17.64
N LYS A 357 10.47 -5.49 18.12
CA LYS A 357 10.20 -4.09 18.45
C LYS A 357 9.54 -3.33 17.29
N GLU A 358 10.10 -3.49 16.09
CA GLU A 358 9.69 -2.79 14.88
C GLU A 358 8.25 -3.17 14.47
N LEU A 359 7.91 -4.45 14.59
CA LEU A 359 6.56 -4.96 14.33
C LEU A 359 5.54 -4.31 15.28
N THR A 360 5.85 -4.25 16.58
CA THR A 360 4.97 -3.60 17.56
C THR A 360 4.78 -2.12 17.24
N GLN A 361 5.85 -1.41 16.85
CA GLN A 361 5.78 0.00 16.48
C GLN A 361 4.93 0.24 15.21
N ASP A 362 5.10 -0.58 14.18
CA ASP A 362 4.28 -0.51 12.96
C ASP A 362 2.82 -0.84 13.25
N PHE A 363 2.57 -1.86 14.07
CA PHE A 363 1.22 -2.25 14.45
C PHE A 363 0.52 -1.17 15.28
N ILE A 364 1.22 -0.49 16.19
CA ILE A 364 0.64 0.65 16.94
C ILE A 364 0.36 1.82 16.01
N SER A 365 1.26 2.13 15.06
CA SER A 365 1.03 3.16 14.04
C SER A 365 -0.22 2.82 13.21
N TRP A 366 -0.36 1.55 12.83
CA TRP A 366 -1.53 1.06 12.13
C TRP A 366 -2.80 1.12 12.99
N ALA A 367 -2.74 0.75 14.27
CA ALA A 367 -3.88 0.80 15.18
C ALA A 367 -4.44 2.23 15.31
N LEU A 368 -3.56 3.23 15.41
CA LEU A 368 -3.95 4.64 15.44
C LEU A 368 -4.68 5.08 14.16
N GLY A 369 -4.32 4.54 13.00
CA GLY A 369 -4.98 4.81 11.72
C GLY A 369 -6.26 4.00 11.50
N VAL A 370 -6.25 2.71 11.83
CA VAL A 370 -7.37 1.80 11.51
C VAL A 370 -8.64 2.20 12.25
N PHE A 371 -8.56 2.56 13.53
CA PHE A 371 -9.73 3.02 14.28
C PHE A 371 -10.22 4.41 13.86
N ALA A 372 -9.36 5.23 13.24
CA ALA A 372 -9.74 6.52 12.69
C ALA A 372 -10.46 6.41 11.34
N HIS A 373 -10.31 5.29 10.62
CA HIS A 373 -10.73 5.18 9.22
C HIS A 373 -11.64 3.99 8.89
N ALA A 374 -11.67 2.92 9.69
CA ALA A 374 -12.57 1.80 9.44
C ALA A 374 -14.02 2.16 9.74
N ASP A 375 -14.94 1.76 8.86
CA ASP A 375 -16.38 1.92 9.09
C ASP A 375 -16.93 0.75 9.90
N HIS A 376 -16.44 -0.46 9.57
CA HIS A 376 -16.80 -1.72 10.23
C HIS A 376 -15.56 -2.63 10.28
N PHE A 377 -15.60 -3.67 11.10
CA PHE A 377 -14.49 -4.63 11.24
C PHE A 377 -14.97 -6.07 11.03
N LEU A 378 -14.09 -6.88 10.44
CA LEU A 378 -14.21 -8.34 10.47
C LEU A 378 -13.15 -8.88 11.43
N THR A 379 -13.48 -9.91 12.21
CA THR A 379 -12.51 -10.65 13.04
C THR A 379 -12.70 -12.14 12.88
N ASN A 380 -11.64 -12.93 13.08
CA ASN A 380 -11.68 -14.37 12.80
C ASN A 380 -12.17 -15.20 14.00
N SER A 381 -12.21 -14.61 15.18
CA SER A 381 -12.70 -15.20 16.43
C SER A 381 -13.38 -14.16 17.33
N GLU A 382 -14.13 -14.63 18.32
CA GLU A 382 -14.64 -13.79 19.40
C GLU A 382 -13.50 -13.28 20.29
N ALA A 383 -12.42 -14.06 20.47
CA ALA A 383 -11.20 -13.63 21.13
C ALA A 383 -10.60 -12.39 20.46
N SER A 384 -10.35 -12.44 19.15
CA SER A 384 -9.86 -11.29 18.37
C SER A 384 -10.83 -10.10 18.41
N LYS A 385 -12.15 -10.35 18.46
CA LYS A 385 -13.16 -9.29 18.64
C LYS A 385 -13.03 -8.59 20.00
N ARG A 386 -12.86 -9.34 21.09
CA ARG A 386 -12.66 -8.78 22.44
C ARG A 386 -11.37 -7.97 22.52
N ASP A 387 -10.29 -8.47 21.93
CA ASP A 387 -9.01 -7.78 21.90
C ASP A 387 -9.13 -6.46 21.09
N LEU A 388 -9.77 -6.51 19.92
CA LEU A 388 -10.01 -5.32 19.10
C LEU A 388 -10.77 -4.23 19.85
N ILE A 389 -11.85 -4.60 20.57
CA ILE A 389 -12.62 -3.67 21.42
C ILE A 389 -11.74 -3.11 22.54
N THR A 390 -10.96 -3.97 23.21
CA THR A 390 -10.07 -3.55 24.31
C THR A 390 -9.05 -2.53 23.84
N VAL A 391 -8.40 -2.76 22.70
CA VAL A 391 -7.44 -1.81 22.11
C VAL A 391 -8.14 -0.52 21.69
N ALA A 392 -9.33 -0.60 21.09
CA ALA A 392 -10.11 0.58 20.72
C ALA A 392 -10.41 1.45 21.95
N GLU A 393 -10.90 0.86 23.04
CA GLU A 393 -11.20 1.54 24.29
C GLU A 393 -9.94 2.18 24.92
N GLN A 394 -8.81 1.45 24.90
CA GLN A 394 -7.53 1.96 25.38
C GLN A 394 -7.03 3.15 24.58
N LEU A 395 -7.36 3.24 23.29
CA LEU A 395 -7.07 4.40 22.42
C LEU A 395 -8.18 5.48 22.45
N GLY A 396 -9.24 5.28 23.23
CA GLY A 396 -10.32 6.26 23.40
C GLY A 396 -11.45 6.16 22.37
N TYR A 397 -11.53 5.07 21.60
CA TYR A 397 -12.60 4.81 20.63
C TYR A 397 -13.71 3.95 21.26
N ALA A 398 -14.97 4.35 21.05
CA ALA A 398 -16.14 3.58 21.48
C ALA A 398 -16.64 2.64 20.37
N LEU A 399 -15.92 1.54 20.14
CA LEU A 399 -16.25 0.59 19.09
C LEU A 399 -17.47 -0.27 19.48
N GLN A 400 -18.56 -0.14 18.72
CA GLN A 400 -19.80 -0.83 19.02
C GLN A 400 -19.76 -2.30 18.53
N PRO A 401 -20.16 -3.30 19.35
CA PRO A 401 -20.09 -4.71 18.96
C PRO A 401 -20.85 -5.09 17.68
N GLN A 402 -21.91 -4.36 17.32
CA GLN A 402 -22.67 -4.56 16.07
C GLN A 402 -21.90 -4.14 14.81
N ASN A 403 -20.85 -3.33 14.96
CA ASN A 403 -19.98 -2.93 13.85
C ASN A 403 -18.83 -3.93 13.62
N ILE A 404 -18.80 -5.03 14.37
CA ILE A 404 -17.78 -6.08 14.26
C ILE A 404 -18.45 -7.42 13.99
N HIS A 405 -18.14 -8.03 12.85
CA HIS A 405 -18.63 -9.37 12.49
C HIS A 405 -17.53 -10.41 12.62
N VAL A 406 -17.85 -11.53 13.27
CA VAL A 406 -16.91 -12.64 13.47
C VAL A 406 -17.08 -13.66 12.36
N VAL A 407 -16.07 -13.75 11.49
CA VAL A 407 -15.97 -14.72 10.39
C VAL A 407 -15.07 -15.87 10.84
N ARG A 408 -15.67 -16.90 11.45
CA ARG A 408 -14.94 -18.08 11.95
C ARG A 408 -14.23 -18.80 10.81
N LEU A 409 -12.93 -19.06 10.95
CA LEU A 409 -12.11 -19.73 9.94
C LEU A 409 -12.20 -21.27 10.05
N ASN A 410 -13.41 -21.79 10.26
CA ASN A 410 -13.71 -23.22 10.39
C ASN A 410 -13.92 -23.92 9.03
N ALA A 411 -13.24 -23.44 7.99
CA ALA A 411 -13.46 -23.86 6.63
C ALA A 411 -12.78 -25.19 6.27
N ASP A 412 -13.22 -25.85 5.20
CA ASP A 412 -12.64 -27.09 4.70
C ASP A 412 -11.35 -26.83 3.91
N PHE A 413 -10.21 -27.19 4.51
CA PHE A 413 -8.89 -27.02 3.89
C PHE A 413 -8.50 -28.15 2.93
N ARG A 414 -9.34 -29.19 2.76
CA ARG A 414 -9.01 -30.31 1.87
C ARG A 414 -9.05 -29.88 0.41
N LYS A 415 -7.99 -30.23 -0.33
CA LYS A 415 -7.88 -30.04 -1.78
C LYS A 415 -7.91 -31.40 -2.50
N PRO A 416 -9.09 -31.97 -2.80
CA PRO A 416 -9.22 -33.34 -3.30
C PRO A 416 -8.61 -33.57 -4.70
N THR A 417 -8.35 -32.50 -5.46
CA THR A 417 -7.84 -32.55 -6.83
C THR A 417 -6.32 -32.70 -6.94
N ILE A 418 -5.57 -32.56 -5.83
CA ILE A 418 -4.12 -32.65 -5.82
C ILE A 418 -3.72 -33.81 -4.90
N SER A 419 -3.37 -34.96 -5.47
CA SER A 419 -3.01 -36.15 -4.68
C SER A 419 -1.58 -36.62 -4.97
N VAL A 420 -0.70 -36.50 -3.98
CA VAL A 420 0.53 -37.28 -3.90
C VAL A 420 0.23 -38.53 -3.04
N PRO A 421 0.70 -39.73 -3.40
CA PRO A 421 0.53 -40.91 -2.56
C PRO A 421 1.17 -40.73 -1.17
N THR A 422 0.43 -41.01 -0.09
CA THR A 422 0.90 -40.84 1.29
C THR A 422 2.25 -41.53 1.55
N ALA A 423 2.43 -42.75 1.04
CA ALA A 423 3.67 -43.50 1.20
C ALA A 423 4.90 -42.78 0.60
N GLN A 424 4.72 -42.04 -0.50
CA GLN A 424 5.80 -41.28 -1.13
C GLN A 424 6.18 -40.07 -0.27
N THR A 425 5.20 -39.34 0.26
CA THR A 425 5.44 -38.23 1.20
C THR A 425 6.16 -38.73 2.46
N LEU A 426 5.68 -39.82 3.08
CA LEU A 426 6.28 -40.37 4.29
C LEU A 426 7.73 -40.84 4.08
N SER A 427 8.01 -41.49 2.94
CA SER A 427 9.36 -41.91 2.56
C SER A 427 10.31 -40.71 2.42
N ARG A 428 9.87 -39.61 1.79
CA ARG A 428 10.65 -38.37 1.64
C ARG A 428 11.13 -37.79 2.97
N TYR A 429 10.29 -37.87 4.00
CA TYR A 429 10.59 -37.34 5.34
C TYR A 429 11.09 -38.41 6.33
N GLY A 430 11.24 -39.68 5.92
CA GLY A 430 11.63 -40.77 6.82
C GLY A 430 10.66 -40.98 7.99
N LEU A 431 9.36 -40.88 7.70
CA LEU A 431 8.27 -41.01 8.66
C LEU A 431 7.51 -42.32 8.47
N VAL A 432 6.87 -42.79 9.54
CA VAL A 432 6.01 -43.97 9.55
C VAL A 432 4.63 -43.57 10.02
N GLU A 433 3.60 -44.08 9.35
CA GLU A 433 2.20 -43.80 9.68
C GLU A 433 1.88 -44.17 11.13
N GLY A 434 1.20 -43.26 11.84
CA GLY A 434 0.80 -43.42 13.23
C GLY A 434 1.95 -43.36 14.25
N GLN A 435 3.20 -43.09 13.82
CA GLN A 435 4.39 -43.10 14.67
C GLN A 435 4.93 -41.69 14.99
N TYR A 436 4.15 -40.65 14.74
CA TYR A 436 4.51 -39.28 15.07
C TYR A 436 3.30 -38.41 15.44
N VAL A 437 3.57 -37.39 16.26
CA VAL A 437 2.67 -36.29 16.58
C VAL A 437 3.02 -35.12 15.66
N LEU A 438 2.01 -34.52 15.03
CA LEU A 438 2.22 -33.41 14.12
C LEU A 438 1.93 -32.08 14.83
N PHE A 439 2.85 -31.12 14.68
CA PHE A 439 2.71 -29.77 15.21
C PHE A 439 2.99 -28.76 14.09
N VAL A 440 1.94 -28.26 13.47
CA VAL A 440 2.04 -27.30 12.35
C VAL A 440 1.97 -25.88 12.89
N SER A 441 3.09 -25.14 12.83
CA SER A 441 3.14 -23.70 13.15
C SER A 441 4.48 -23.08 12.74
N THR A 442 4.48 -21.78 12.44
CA THR A 442 5.74 -21.00 12.41
C THR A 442 6.42 -21.06 13.77
N ILE A 443 7.73 -21.26 13.81
CA ILE A 443 8.47 -21.38 15.07
C ILE A 443 8.64 -20.01 15.72
N GLU A 444 7.70 -19.66 16.59
CA GLU A 444 7.63 -18.39 17.33
C GLU A 444 7.46 -18.66 18.83
N SER A 445 7.88 -17.68 19.67
CA SER A 445 7.82 -17.78 21.13
C SER A 445 6.42 -18.19 21.65
N ARG A 446 5.37 -17.52 21.16
CA ARG A 446 3.97 -17.77 21.56
C ARG A 446 3.45 -19.15 21.20
N LYS A 447 4.02 -19.83 20.21
CA LYS A 447 3.61 -21.20 19.83
C LYS A 447 4.08 -22.25 20.84
N ASN A 448 4.98 -21.85 21.75
CA ASN A 448 5.36 -22.61 22.93
C ASN A 448 6.05 -23.97 22.63
N HIS A 449 6.88 -24.00 21.58
CA HIS A 449 7.72 -25.16 21.23
C HIS A 449 8.57 -25.65 22.40
N LEU A 450 9.03 -24.73 23.26
CA LEU A 450 9.82 -25.09 24.45
C LEU A 450 9.03 -25.93 25.46
N SER A 451 7.72 -25.68 25.63
CA SER A 451 6.86 -26.51 26.48
C SER A 451 6.69 -27.92 25.91
N ALA A 452 6.48 -28.03 24.59
CA ALA A 452 6.45 -29.32 23.90
C ALA A 452 7.77 -30.09 24.10
N PHE A 453 8.91 -29.43 23.95
CA PHE A 453 10.21 -30.10 24.13
C PHE A 453 10.42 -30.58 25.57
N LYS A 454 10.01 -29.78 26.57
CA LYS A 454 10.03 -30.22 27.97
C LYS A 454 9.16 -31.45 28.20
N ALA A 455 7.98 -31.51 27.59
CA ALA A 455 7.10 -32.68 27.68
C ALA A 455 7.73 -33.91 27.04
N TRP A 456 8.36 -33.78 25.87
CA TRP A 456 9.07 -34.89 25.23
C TRP A 456 10.27 -35.37 26.04
N GLN A 457 11.08 -34.47 26.58
CA GLN A 457 12.19 -34.83 27.48
C GLN A 457 11.71 -35.64 28.68
N ASP A 458 10.60 -35.22 29.29
CA ASP A 458 10.02 -35.89 30.43
C ASP A 458 9.48 -37.30 30.08
N LEU A 459 8.77 -37.43 28.96
CA LEU A 459 8.31 -38.74 28.46
C LEU A 459 9.47 -39.69 28.16
N ILE A 460 10.52 -39.18 27.50
CA ILE A 460 11.72 -39.96 27.17
C ILE A 460 12.40 -40.45 28.46
N ARG A 461 12.51 -39.61 29.49
CA ARG A 461 13.09 -40.03 30.78
C ARG A 461 12.25 -41.09 31.47
N ARG A 462 10.91 -40.99 31.41
CA ARG A 462 10.01 -41.91 32.09
C ARG A 462 9.81 -43.24 31.38
N ARG A 463 9.88 -43.27 30.04
CA ARG A 463 9.55 -44.47 29.24
C ARG A 463 10.67 -44.96 28.31
N GLY A 464 11.74 -44.18 28.16
CA GLY A 464 12.77 -44.43 27.17
C GLY A 464 12.40 -43.88 25.80
N ALA A 465 13.42 -43.52 25.00
CA ALA A 465 13.20 -42.92 23.70
C ALA A 465 12.43 -43.84 22.75
N SER A 466 12.67 -45.16 22.75
CA SER A 466 12.01 -46.12 21.83
C SER A 466 10.49 -46.04 21.86
N ASP A 467 9.92 -45.82 23.05
CA ASP A 467 8.49 -45.95 23.30
C ASP A 467 7.73 -44.63 23.08
N VAL A 468 8.45 -43.51 22.92
CA VAL A 468 7.86 -42.19 22.70
C VAL A 468 7.73 -41.90 21.21
N LEU A 469 6.57 -41.41 20.77
CA LEU A 469 6.34 -41.02 19.37
C LEU A 469 7.22 -39.83 18.96
N LYS A 470 7.58 -39.76 17.68
CA LYS A 470 8.33 -38.62 17.14
C LYS A 470 7.46 -37.35 17.15
N LEU A 471 8.00 -36.19 17.49
CA LEU A 471 7.37 -34.89 17.27
C LEU A 471 7.83 -34.33 15.93
N VAL A 472 6.90 -34.04 15.03
CA VAL A 472 7.18 -33.42 13.73
C VAL A 472 6.63 -32.01 13.74
N CYS A 473 7.51 -31.02 13.82
CA CYS A 473 7.18 -29.61 13.74
C CYS A 473 7.28 -29.13 12.28
N VAL A 474 6.16 -28.67 11.71
CA VAL A 474 6.12 -28.15 10.33
C VAL A 474 5.91 -26.65 10.35
N GLY A 475 6.90 -25.90 9.86
CA GLY A 475 6.81 -24.46 9.70
C GLY A 475 8.16 -23.77 9.54
N ASN A 476 8.12 -22.49 9.16
CA ASN A 476 9.32 -21.68 8.98
C ASN A 476 9.92 -21.25 10.32
N ARG A 477 11.21 -20.89 10.31
CA ARG A 477 11.87 -20.23 11.45
C ARG A 477 11.27 -18.83 11.61
N GLY A 478 10.51 -18.62 12.68
CA GLY A 478 10.01 -17.30 13.08
C GLY A 478 11.04 -16.50 13.89
N TRP A 479 10.58 -15.47 14.58
CA TRP A 479 11.43 -14.59 15.40
C TRP A 479 11.66 -15.14 16.81
N LEU A 480 12.75 -14.71 17.47
CA LEU A 480 13.05 -14.99 18.89
C LEU A 480 13.09 -16.49 19.26
N ASN A 481 13.67 -17.33 18.40
CA ASN A 481 13.64 -18.80 18.58
C ASN A 481 15.00 -19.47 18.77
N ASP A 482 16.08 -18.72 18.99
CA ASP A 482 17.43 -19.28 19.22
C ASP A 482 17.42 -20.31 20.36
N ALA A 483 16.67 -20.04 21.42
CA ALA A 483 16.50 -20.95 22.55
C ALA A 483 15.89 -22.31 22.16
N VAL A 484 15.02 -22.37 21.14
CA VAL A 484 14.41 -23.61 20.65
C VAL A 484 15.48 -24.49 20.00
N PHE A 485 16.30 -23.90 19.14
CA PHE A 485 17.37 -24.63 18.44
C PHE A 485 18.50 -25.02 19.38
N SER A 486 18.97 -24.11 20.25
CA SER A 486 20.01 -24.44 21.24
C SER A 486 19.58 -25.55 22.19
N LYS A 487 18.30 -25.59 22.59
CA LYS A 487 17.75 -26.67 23.43
C LYS A 487 17.79 -28.01 22.70
N LEU A 488 17.41 -28.03 21.42
CA LEU A 488 17.39 -29.24 20.60
C LEU A 488 18.80 -29.78 20.33
N GLU A 489 19.76 -28.90 20.08
CA GLU A 489 21.17 -29.26 19.84
C GLU A 489 21.87 -29.80 21.09
N ALA A 490 21.47 -29.33 22.28
CA ALA A 490 22.08 -29.73 23.55
C ALA A 490 21.63 -31.11 24.06
N ASP A 491 20.56 -31.69 23.52
CA ASP A 491 19.96 -32.95 24.01
C ASP A 491 19.80 -33.96 22.87
N LYS A 492 20.69 -34.96 22.86
CA LYS A 492 20.72 -36.01 21.82
C LYS A 492 19.47 -36.88 21.79
N ASP A 493 18.88 -37.16 22.95
CA ASP A 493 17.69 -38.00 23.02
C ASP A 493 16.48 -37.23 22.47
N LEU A 494 16.35 -35.95 22.83
CA LEU A 494 15.35 -35.06 22.25
C LEU A 494 15.55 -34.88 20.74
N GLN A 495 16.80 -34.69 20.28
CA GLN A 495 17.14 -34.57 18.86
C GLN A 495 16.74 -35.82 18.06
N SER A 496 16.82 -37.01 18.65
CA SER A 496 16.38 -38.25 18.01
C SER A 496 14.85 -38.34 17.82
N LYS A 497 14.08 -37.54 18.58
CA LYS A 497 12.62 -37.58 18.64
C LYS A 497 11.92 -36.33 18.14
N VAL A 498 12.63 -35.24 17.87
CA VAL A 498 12.04 -34.01 17.33
C VAL A 498 12.60 -33.78 15.93
N MET A 499 11.70 -33.62 14.97
CA MET A 499 12.00 -33.27 13.59
C MET A 499 11.36 -31.92 13.27
N ILE A 500 12.14 -30.99 12.73
CA ILE A 500 11.66 -29.69 12.27
C ILE A 500 11.77 -29.66 10.74
N VAL A 501 10.67 -29.38 10.05
CA VAL A 501 10.58 -29.34 8.59
C VAL A 501 9.96 -28.02 8.14
N SER A 502 10.52 -27.42 7.09
CA SER A 502 10.02 -26.19 6.46
C SER A 502 9.79 -26.41 4.95
N GLY A 503 9.05 -25.50 4.31
CA GLY A 503 8.83 -25.57 2.85
C GLY A 503 7.97 -26.75 2.40
N VAL A 504 7.08 -27.23 3.26
CA VAL A 504 6.15 -28.32 2.96
C VAL A 504 4.99 -27.78 2.12
N SER A 505 4.70 -28.42 0.98
CA SER A 505 3.55 -28.06 0.13
C SER A 505 2.22 -28.51 0.73
N ASP A 506 1.11 -27.87 0.35
CA ASP A 506 -0.24 -28.24 0.81
C ASP A 506 -0.57 -29.74 0.62
N PRO A 507 -0.23 -30.40 -0.51
CA PRO A 507 -0.45 -31.84 -0.68
C PRO A 507 0.38 -32.71 0.26
N ASP A 508 1.65 -32.35 0.49
CA ASP A 508 2.49 -33.07 1.46
C ASP A 508 1.96 -32.85 2.89
N LEU A 509 1.58 -31.62 3.24
CA LEU A 509 1.02 -31.29 4.54
C LEU A 509 -0.28 -32.06 4.81
N ALA A 510 -1.16 -32.17 3.81
CA ALA A 510 -2.36 -33.00 3.88
C ALA A 510 -2.02 -34.47 4.19
N ASN A 511 -0.98 -35.03 3.57
CA ASN A 511 -0.53 -36.38 3.83
C ASN A 511 0.10 -36.53 5.23
N LEU A 512 0.82 -35.51 5.70
CA LEU A 512 1.36 -35.48 7.05
C LEU A 512 0.23 -35.46 8.10
N TYR A 513 -0.86 -34.74 7.88
CA TYR A 513 -2.04 -34.82 8.76
C TYR A 513 -2.62 -36.23 8.77
N LYS A 514 -2.95 -36.79 7.60
CA LYS A 514 -3.56 -38.14 7.45
C LYS A 514 -2.76 -39.22 8.17
N ALA A 515 -1.44 -39.19 8.04
CA ALA A 515 -0.56 -40.22 8.59
C ALA A 515 -0.10 -39.95 10.04
N SER A 516 -0.38 -38.78 10.62
CA SER A 516 -0.04 -38.48 12.01
C SER A 516 -0.87 -39.33 12.98
N ALA A 517 -0.32 -39.57 14.18
CA ALA A 517 -1.04 -40.22 15.27
C ALA A 517 -2.12 -39.30 15.84
N PHE A 518 -1.76 -38.04 16.10
CA PHE A 518 -2.62 -36.93 16.52
C PHE A 518 -1.84 -35.62 16.35
N THR A 519 -2.49 -34.50 16.62
CA THR A 519 -1.91 -33.16 16.48
C THR A 519 -1.79 -32.42 17.81
N LEU A 520 -0.85 -31.46 17.87
CA LEU A 520 -0.53 -30.71 19.08
C LEU A 520 -0.41 -29.22 18.79
N TYR A 521 -1.07 -28.38 19.60
CA TYR A 521 -0.97 -26.92 19.54
C TYR A 521 -0.94 -26.33 20.95
N PRO A 522 0.25 -26.16 21.56
CA PRO A 522 0.41 -25.72 22.94
C PRO A 522 0.52 -24.19 23.06
N SER A 523 0.05 -23.45 22.04
CA SER A 523 0.24 -22.01 21.90
C SER A 523 -0.31 -21.24 23.10
N THR A 524 0.41 -20.21 23.54
CA THR A 524 -0.06 -19.30 24.59
C THR A 524 -1.04 -18.27 24.04
N TYR A 525 -0.94 -17.93 22.74
CA TYR A 525 -1.80 -16.94 22.09
C TYR A 525 -1.94 -17.19 20.58
N GLU A 526 -3.16 -17.07 20.06
CA GLU A 526 -3.55 -17.24 18.65
C GLU A 526 -4.69 -16.29 18.28
N GLY A 527 -4.82 -15.97 16.99
CA GLY A 527 -6.00 -15.30 16.44
C GLY A 527 -7.14 -16.26 16.05
N TRP A 528 -6.78 -17.43 15.49
CA TRP A 528 -7.71 -18.54 15.24
C TRP A 528 -7.10 -19.89 15.62
N GLY A 529 -6.08 -20.31 14.86
CA GLY A 529 -5.51 -21.66 14.93
C GLY A 529 -5.91 -22.51 13.72
N LEU A 530 -5.64 -22.04 12.49
CA LEU A 530 -5.99 -22.77 11.25
C LEU A 530 -5.55 -24.25 11.27
N PRO A 531 -4.34 -24.60 11.76
CA PRO A 531 -3.93 -26.00 11.88
C PRO A 531 -4.86 -26.90 12.71
N VAL A 532 -5.59 -26.33 13.67
CA VAL A 532 -6.59 -27.07 14.46
C VAL A 532 -7.73 -27.50 13.55
N THR A 533 -8.32 -26.57 12.82
CA THR A 533 -9.39 -26.85 11.85
C THR A 533 -8.92 -27.82 10.77
N GLU A 534 -7.71 -27.63 10.25
CA GLU A 534 -7.10 -28.54 9.27
C GLU A 534 -7.00 -29.97 9.81
N SER A 535 -6.53 -30.15 11.05
CA SER A 535 -6.40 -31.48 11.65
C SER A 535 -7.72 -32.23 11.72
N PHE A 536 -8.81 -31.53 12.04
CA PHE A 536 -10.15 -32.11 12.09
C PHE A 536 -10.70 -32.46 10.72
N CYS A 537 -10.36 -31.69 9.67
CA CYS A 537 -10.72 -32.06 8.30
C CYS A 537 -10.16 -33.44 7.89
N TYR A 538 -9.04 -33.85 8.49
CA TYR A 538 -8.42 -35.17 8.30
C TYR A 538 -8.76 -36.18 9.42
N GLY A 539 -9.72 -35.88 10.29
CA GLY A 539 -10.20 -36.79 11.33
C GLY A 539 -9.23 -37.00 12.49
N LYS A 540 -8.28 -36.08 12.71
CA LYS A 540 -7.22 -36.27 13.71
C LYS A 540 -7.61 -35.68 15.05
N ALA A 541 -7.40 -36.45 16.11
CA ALA A 541 -7.44 -35.92 17.47
C ALA A 541 -6.41 -34.80 17.64
N ALA A 542 -6.75 -33.80 18.45
CA ALA A 542 -5.90 -32.63 18.70
C ALA A 542 -5.80 -32.34 20.20
N LEU A 543 -4.59 -32.05 20.66
CA LEU A 543 -4.31 -31.54 22.01
C LEU A 543 -4.01 -30.04 21.93
N LEU A 544 -4.84 -29.24 22.59
CA LEU A 544 -4.82 -27.78 22.57
C LEU A 544 -4.56 -27.23 23.96
N SER A 545 -3.92 -26.07 24.02
CA SER A 545 -4.05 -25.19 25.18
C SER A 545 -5.43 -24.53 25.24
N ASP A 546 -5.89 -24.18 26.44
CA ASP A 546 -7.18 -23.51 26.71
C ASP A 546 -7.15 -21.97 26.54
N SER A 547 -6.28 -21.43 25.69
CA SER A 547 -6.02 -19.97 25.59
C SER A 547 -6.48 -19.32 24.28
N SER A 548 -6.83 -18.03 24.38
CA SER A 548 -7.26 -17.17 23.29
C SER A 548 -8.37 -17.82 22.43
N SER A 549 -8.16 -17.93 21.12
CA SER A 549 -9.10 -18.46 20.14
C SER A 549 -9.08 -20.00 20.01
N LEU A 550 -8.14 -20.70 20.66
CA LEU A 550 -8.02 -22.16 20.49
C LEU A 550 -9.25 -22.94 20.96
N PRO A 551 -9.93 -22.57 22.07
CA PRO A 551 -11.21 -23.17 22.42
C PRO A 551 -12.31 -22.97 21.37
N GLU A 552 -12.29 -21.84 20.64
CA GLU A 552 -13.24 -21.58 19.55
C GLU A 552 -12.95 -22.43 18.31
N ALA A 553 -11.66 -22.61 17.97
CA ALA A 553 -11.24 -23.43 16.83
C ALA A 553 -11.38 -24.94 17.13
N GLY A 554 -11.14 -25.34 18.38
CA GLY A 554 -11.18 -26.73 18.84
C GLY A 554 -12.58 -27.26 19.14
N GLY A 555 -13.46 -26.43 19.71
CA GLY A 555 -14.79 -26.84 20.18
C GLY A 555 -14.76 -28.10 21.04
N ASP A 556 -15.79 -28.95 20.90
CA ASP A 556 -15.88 -30.23 21.63
C ASP A 556 -14.99 -31.35 21.05
N PHE A 557 -14.31 -31.07 19.93
CA PHE A 557 -13.52 -32.05 19.18
C PHE A 557 -12.09 -32.21 19.68
N ALA A 558 -11.59 -31.25 20.46
CA ALA A 558 -10.24 -31.28 21.00
C ALA A 558 -10.16 -31.73 22.45
N ASP A 559 -8.96 -32.15 22.86
CA ASP A 559 -8.60 -32.25 24.27
C ASP A 559 -7.86 -30.98 24.67
N TYR A 560 -8.16 -30.46 25.85
CA TYR A 560 -7.56 -29.22 26.37
C TYR A 560 -6.69 -29.49 27.59
N PHE A 561 -5.68 -28.63 27.74
CA PHE A 561 -4.91 -28.46 28.98
C PHE A 561 -4.74 -26.98 29.29
N ARG A 562 -4.58 -26.65 30.57
CA ARG A 562 -4.39 -25.28 31.01
C ARG A 562 -3.03 -24.72 30.58
N VAL A 563 -3.02 -23.54 29.97
CA VAL A 563 -1.75 -22.87 29.64
C VAL A 563 -0.90 -22.67 30.89
N GLY A 564 0.38 -23.07 30.78
CA GLY A 564 1.36 -23.00 31.87
C GLY A 564 1.33 -24.22 32.82
N ASP A 565 0.31 -25.08 32.75
CA ASP A 565 0.27 -26.33 33.52
C ASP A 565 0.98 -27.45 32.75
N GLN A 566 2.29 -27.57 33.00
CA GLN A 566 3.12 -28.59 32.37
C GLN A 566 2.69 -30.02 32.75
N ALA A 567 2.16 -30.23 33.96
CA ALA A 567 1.80 -31.56 34.45
C ALA A 567 0.51 -32.05 33.78
N GLU A 568 -0.51 -31.20 33.70
CA GLU A 568 -1.74 -31.51 32.96
C GLU A 568 -1.44 -31.71 31.46
N PHE A 569 -0.61 -30.84 30.87
CA PHE A 569 -0.21 -30.98 29.47
C PHE A 569 0.39 -32.38 29.20
N ILE A 570 1.35 -32.78 30.02
CA ILE A 570 2.01 -34.08 29.92
C ILE A 570 1.01 -35.23 30.12
N GLN A 571 0.10 -35.12 31.10
CA GLN A 571 -0.90 -36.15 31.38
C GLN A 571 -1.84 -36.37 30.16
N LYS A 572 -2.35 -35.29 29.56
CA LYS A 572 -3.22 -35.36 28.37
C LYS A 572 -2.45 -35.89 27.16
N LEU A 573 -1.19 -35.46 27.01
CA LEU A 573 -0.29 -35.94 25.97
C LEU A 573 -0.05 -37.45 26.09
N GLU A 574 0.22 -37.98 27.29
CA GLU A 574 0.36 -39.42 27.53
C GLU A 574 -0.90 -40.18 27.16
N ARG A 575 -2.08 -39.66 27.53
CA ARG A 575 -3.34 -40.30 27.22
C ARG A 575 -3.53 -40.44 25.71
N LEU A 576 -3.37 -39.37 24.93
CA LEU A 576 -3.49 -39.45 23.47
C LEU A 576 -2.38 -40.29 22.82
N MET A 577 -1.18 -40.31 23.40
CA MET A 577 -0.06 -41.07 22.85
C MET A 577 -0.20 -42.59 23.07
N PHE A 578 -0.69 -43.00 24.25
CA PHE A 578 -0.63 -44.39 24.70
C PHE A 578 -1.99 -45.08 24.90
N ASP A 579 -3.09 -44.35 25.03
CA ASP A 579 -4.45 -44.90 25.09
C ASP A 579 -5.08 -44.90 23.68
N LEU A 580 -4.75 -45.93 22.89
CA LEU A 580 -5.23 -46.08 21.52
C LEU A 580 -6.77 -46.16 21.43
N PRO A 581 -7.49 -46.91 22.30
CA PRO A 581 -8.95 -46.89 22.33
C PRO A 581 -9.52 -45.48 22.50
N TYR A 582 -9.03 -44.71 23.47
CA TYR A 582 -9.48 -43.33 23.70
C TYR A 582 -9.19 -42.44 22.49
N ARG A 583 -7.97 -42.51 21.91
CA ARG A 583 -7.64 -41.71 20.73
C ARG A 583 -8.57 -42.03 19.56
N ARG A 584 -8.84 -43.32 19.30
CA ARG A 584 -9.76 -43.75 18.22
C ARG A 584 -11.19 -43.28 18.46
N GLU A 585 -11.65 -43.25 19.71
CA GLU A 585 -12.96 -42.69 20.06
C GLU A 585 -13.04 -41.21 19.68
N ARG A 586 -12.01 -40.42 20.02
CA ARG A 586 -11.93 -38.99 19.62
C ARG A 586 -11.91 -38.83 18.11
N GLU A 587 -11.07 -39.58 17.40
CA GLU A 587 -11.00 -39.55 15.92
C GLU A 587 -12.34 -39.95 15.28
N GLN A 588 -13.01 -40.98 15.78
CA GLN A 588 -14.33 -41.40 15.29
C GLN A 588 -15.39 -40.33 15.52
N ASN A 589 -15.38 -39.65 16.66
CA ASN A 589 -16.28 -38.53 16.94
C ASN A 589 -16.06 -37.40 15.92
N ILE A 590 -14.81 -37.05 15.63
CA ILE A 590 -14.47 -36.01 14.63
C ILE A 590 -14.98 -36.43 13.24
N LEU A 591 -14.63 -37.64 12.78
CA LEU A 591 -15.06 -38.14 11.47
C LEU A 591 -16.59 -38.20 11.30
N SER A 592 -17.33 -38.43 12.40
CA SER A 592 -18.79 -38.55 12.36
C SER A 592 -19.50 -37.20 12.46
N ASN A 593 -18.95 -36.27 13.25
CA ASN A 593 -19.70 -35.08 13.71
C ASN A 593 -19.06 -33.74 13.31
N PHE A 594 -17.77 -33.69 12.96
CA PHE A 594 -17.14 -32.45 12.50
C PHE A 594 -17.51 -32.15 11.05
N GLN A 595 -18.20 -31.03 10.82
CA GLN A 595 -18.63 -30.57 9.51
C GLN A 595 -17.93 -29.23 9.21
N PRO A 596 -16.79 -29.22 8.49
CA PRO A 596 -16.13 -27.99 8.14
C PRO A 596 -16.96 -27.21 7.11
N ARG A 597 -16.92 -25.88 7.22
CA ARG A 597 -17.67 -25.00 6.33
C ARG A 597 -16.99 -24.93 4.95
N PRO A 598 -17.72 -24.98 3.82
CA PRO A 598 -17.12 -24.69 2.52
C PRO A 598 -16.58 -23.25 2.47
N TRP A 599 -15.42 -23.03 1.85
CA TRP A 599 -14.86 -21.68 1.66
C TRP A 599 -15.79 -20.70 0.95
N ARG A 600 -16.60 -21.21 0.02
CA ARG A 600 -17.64 -20.43 -0.64
C ARG A 600 -18.59 -19.77 0.36
N GLU A 601 -19.02 -20.51 1.37
CA GLU A 601 -19.94 -19.97 2.36
C GLU A 601 -19.26 -18.89 3.22
N LEU A 602 -17.95 -18.99 3.52
CA LEU A 602 -17.24 -17.90 4.20
C LEU A 602 -17.22 -16.62 3.36
N GLY A 603 -17.01 -16.74 2.04
CA GLY A 603 -17.11 -15.61 1.14
C GLY A 603 -18.52 -15.01 1.11
N GLU A 604 -19.54 -15.85 1.07
CA GLU A 604 -20.95 -15.44 1.13
C GLU A 604 -21.31 -14.79 2.48
N ASP A 605 -20.75 -15.24 3.59
CA ASP A 605 -20.92 -14.63 4.93
C ASP A 605 -20.41 -13.19 4.95
N ILE A 606 -19.19 -13.00 4.44
CA ILE A 606 -18.57 -11.67 4.33
C ILE A 606 -19.44 -10.79 3.43
N GLU A 607 -19.80 -11.28 2.23
CA GLU A 607 -20.62 -10.54 1.28
C GLU A 607 -22.00 -10.17 1.88
N GLN A 608 -22.72 -11.13 2.45
CA GLN A 608 -24.03 -10.89 3.07
C GLN A 608 -23.92 -9.89 4.23
N ARG A 609 -22.86 -9.98 5.03
CA ARG A 609 -22.63 -9.02 6.12
C ARG A 609 -22.39 -7.62 5.58
N LEU A 610 -21.55 -7.45 4.56
CA LEU A 610 -21.32 -6.16 3.92
C LEU A 610 -22.61 -5.58 3.33
N LEU A 611 -23.42 -6.40 2.65
CA LEU A 611 -24.73 -6.01 2.12
C LEU A 611 -25.75 -5.66 3.22
N SER A 612 -25.58 -6.20 4.44
CA SER A 612 -26.42 -5.85 5.58
C SER A 612 -26.02 -4.53 6.26
N TRP A 613 -24.74 -4.17 6.18
CA TRP A 613 -24.23 -2.90 6.71
C TRP A 613 -24.40 -1.74 5.73
N PHE A 614 -24.34 -2.02 4.43
CA PHE A 614 -24.20 -0.99 3.41
C PHE A 614 -25.18 -1.16 2.26
N THR A 615 -25.95 -0.11 1.98
CA THR A 615 -26.82 -0.04 0.80
C THR A 615 -26.03 0.44 -0.42
N ALA A 616 -26.32 -0.16 -1.58
CA ALA A 616 -25.75 0.27 -2.86
C ALA A 616 -26.17 1.70 -3.23
N GLY A 617 -25.20 2.53 -3.65
CA GLY A 617 -25.46 3.90 -4.09
C GLY A 617 -25.72 4.91 -2.97
N GLU A 618 -25.83 4.47 -1.71
CA GLU A 618 -25.82 5.38 -0.57
C GLU A 618 -24.40 5.84 -0.30
N ARG A 619 -24.22 7.15 -0.17
CA ARG A 619 -22.98 7.76 0.28
C ARG A 619 -23.15 8.18 1.73
N ASP A 620 -22.36 7.60 2.61
CA ASP A 620 -22.24 8.13 3.96
C ASP A 620 -21.69 9.56 3.88
N ALA A 621 -22.07 10.42 4.83
CA ALA A 621 -21.49 11.76 4.88
C ALA A 621 -19.96 11.65 4.84
N LEU A 622 -19.33 12.47 3.98
CA LEU A 622 -17.88 12.48 3.86
C LEU A 622 -17.27 12.55 5.27
N PRO A 623 -16.25 11.72 5.57
CA PRO A 623 -15.61 11.75 6.87
C PRO A 623 -15.18 13.19 7.14
N ALA A 624 -15.71 13.77 8.21
CA ALA A 624 -15.29 15.11 8.58
C ALA A 624 -13.80 15.10 8.92
N SER A 625 -13.10 16.18 8.55
CA SER A 625 -11.72 16.38 9.00
C SER A 625 -11.62 16.23 10.52
N HIS A 626 -10.46 15.77 10.99
CA HIS A 626 -10.27 15.48 12.41
C HIS A 626 -10.22 16.76 13.24
N VAL A 627 -10.80 16.72 14.44
CA VAL A 627 -10.76 17.82 15.41
C VAL A 627 -9.47 17.74 16.21
N PRO A 628 -8.58 18.76 16.18
CA PRO A 628 -7.38 18.78 17.00
C PRO A 628 -7.74 19.19 18.43
N THR A 629 -7.08 18.57 19.41
CA THR A 629 -7.01 19.10 20.77
C THR A 629 -6.13 20.35 20.74
N LEU A 630 -6.72 21.52 21.03
CA LEU A 630 -5.97 22.78 21.05
C LEU A 630 -4.87 22.75 22.11
N GLY A 631 -3.71 23.32 21.78
CA GLY A 631 -2.52 23.34 22.64
C GLY A 631 -1.68 22.05 22.61
N ARG A 632 -2.14 21.02 21.90
CA ARG A 632 -1.45 19.75 21.78
C ARG A 632 -0.54 19.70 20.55
N TYR A 633 0.65 19.13 20.72
CA TYR A 633 1.56 18.82 19.61
C TYR A 633 1.24 17.48 18.95
N TYR A 634 1.21 17.50 17.62
CA TYR A 634 0.92 16.39 16.73
C TYR A 634 2.16 16.08 15.89
N PRO A 635 2.93 15.03 16.24
CA PRO A 635 4.06 14.62 15.43
C PRO A 635 3.58 13.92 14.15
N LEU A 636 4.32 14.11 13.05
CA LEU A 636 4.08 13.46 11.75
C LEU A 636 5.03 12.28 11.49
N ASN A 637 5.73 11.81 12.52
CA ASN A 637 6.65 10.68 12.42
C ASN A 637 5.94 9.34 12.66
N ARG A 638 6.65 8.25 12.37
CA ARG A 638 6.27 6.91 12.83
C ARG A 638 6.31 6.85 14.36
N THR A 639 5.36 6.14 14.99
CA THR A 639 5.41 5.99 16.45
C THR A 639 6.57 5.07 16.85
N GLU A 640 7.35 5.49 17.84
CA GLU A 640 8.38 4.63 18.43
C GLU A 640 7.87 3.86 19.66
N ALA A 641 6.61 4.07 20.04
CA ALA A 641 6.05 3.49 21.25
C ALA A 641 5.90 1.96 21.14
N LEU A 642 6.01 1.29 22.29
CA LEU A 642 5.90 -0.17 22.43
C LEU A 642 4.65 -0.61 23.19
N ALA A 643 3.85 0.33 23.65
CA ALA A 643 2.58 0.11 24.32
C ALA A 643 1.63 1.24 23.95
N ILE A 644 0.33 0.97 23.93
CA ILE A 644 -0.69 1.98 23.67
C ILE A 644 -1.13 2.70 24.96
N HIS A 645 -1.56 3.95 24.84
CA HIS A 645 -2.19 4.68 25.93
C HIS A 645 -3.28 5.61 25.41
N ARG A 646 -4.25 5.96 26.26
CA ARG A 646 -5.44 6.74 25.90
C ARG A 646 -5.18 8.10 25.29
N THR A 647 -4.07 8.72 25.69
CA THR A 647 -3.68 10.01 25.13
C THR A 647 -2.95 9.87 23.81
N MET A 648 -2.66 8.68 23.26
CA MET A 648 -1.92 8.57 22.00
C MET A 648 -2.67 9.18 20.84
N GLU A 649 -2.01 10.07 20.12
CA GLU A 649 -2.54 10.65 18.89
C GLU A 649 -1.40 10.82 17.89
N SER A 650 -1.63 10.37 16.65
CA SER A 650 -0.72 10.61 15.53
C SER A 650 -1.20 11.81 14.72
N GLY A 651 -0.25 12.65 14.27
CA GLY A 651 -0.52 13.72 13.33
C GLY A 651 -0.85 13.23 11.91
N GLU A 652 -0.60 11.95 11.61
CA GLU A 652 -0.94 11.32 10.33
C GLU A 652 -2.41 11.54 9.94
N ARG A 653 -3.32 11.52 10.94
CA ARG A 653 -4.76 11.73 10.74
C ARG A 653 -5.10 13.08 10.09
N PHE A 654 -4.23 14.08 10.22
CA PHE A 654 -4.45 15.42 9.65
C PHE A 654 -3.85 15.58 8.25
N ARG A 655 -3.00 14.66 7.78
CA ARG A 655 -2.46 14.72 6.42
C ARG A 655 -3.59 14.61 5.39
N SER A 656 -3.46 15.22 4.24
CA SER A 656 -4.45 15.15 3.17
C SER A 656 -3.80 15.29 1.81
N GLY A 657 -4.48 14.80 0.78
CA GLY A 657 -3.99 14.85 -0.61
C GLY A 657 -2.84 13.88 -0.87
N THR A 658 -2.19 14.02 -2.03
CA THR A 658 -1.11 13.12 -2.49
C THR A 658 0.30 13.62 -2.20
N GLY A 659 0.44 14.86 -1.75
CA GLY A 659 1.72 15.56 -1.69
C GLY A 659 2.59 15.19 -0.49
N TRP A 660 2.44 13.99 0.06
CA TRP A 660 3.20 13.48 1.20
C TRP A 660 3.89 12.17 0.85
N TRP A 661 5.15 12.02 1.22
CA TRP A 661 5.80 10.71 1.26
C TRP A 661 5.41 9.95 2.53
N PHE A 662 5.84 8.70 2.66
CA PHE A 662 5.67 7.95 3.91
C PHE A 662 6.46 8.60 5.08
N PRO A 663 5.97 8.48 6.33
CA PRO A 663 6.67 9.00 7.50
C PRO A 663 8.05 8.35 7.70
N ASP A 664 9.02 9.15 8.14
CA ASP A 664 10.30 8.70 8.69
C ASP A 664 10.25 8.75 10.24
N ASP A 665 11.32 8.33 10.92
CA ASP A 665 11.38 8.29 12.39
C ASP A 665 11.34 9.69 13.05
N TRP A 666 11.71 10.73 12.31
CA TRP A 666 11.74 12.12 12.81
C TRP A 666 10.53 12.95 12.39
N GLY A 667 9.83 12.60 11.30
CA GLY A 667 8.80 13.43 10.69
C GLY A 667 8.41 12.94 9.30
N ASN A 668 8.02 13.86 8.42
CA ASN A 668 7.53 13.52 7.10
C ASN A 668 8.02 14.49 6.02
N TRP A 669 8.52 13.96 4.91
CA TRP A 669 8.77 14.75 3.70
C TRP A 669 7.48 14.99 2.91
N THR A 670 7.29 16.21 2.41
CA THR A 670 6.34 16.45 1.32
C THR A 670 6.93 15.96 0.00
N LYS A 671 6.06 15.65 -0.96
CA LYS A 671 6.44 15.58 -2.38
C LYS A 671 6.73 17.00 -2.92
N PRO A 672 7.30 17.15 -4.12
CA PRO A 672 7.64 18.48 -4.68
C PRO A 672 6.44 19.44 -4.79
N GLU A 673 5.23 18.93 -4.97
CA GLU A 673 3.98 19.70 -5.00
C GLU A 673 3.57 20.29 -3.64
N GLY A 674 4.16 19.82 -2.54
CA GLY A 674 3.87 20.25 -1.18
C GLY A 674 2.76 19.43 -0.50
N GLY A 675 2.73 19.48 0.83
CA GLY A 675 1.79 18.73 1.67
C GLY A 675 0.58 19.56 2.09
N VAL A 676 -0.53 18.90 2.38
CA VAL A 676 -1.73 19.53 2.94
C VAL A 676 -2.07 18.91 4.30
N LEU A 677 -2.37 19.75 5.28
CA LEU A 677 -3.05 19.35 6.51
C LEU A 677 -4.49 19.85 6.50
N LYS A 678 -5.45 19.01 6.90
CA LYS A 678 -6.86 19.39 7.09
C LYS A 678 -7.26 19.20 8.55
N LEU A 679 -7.85 20.24 9.14
CA LEU A 679 -8.30 20.25 10.53
C LEU A 679 -9.73 20.76 10.61
N ARG A 680 -10.55 20.21 11.50
CA ARG A 680 -11.89 20.71 11.79
C ARG A 680 -11.93 21.37 13.16
N PHE A 681 -12.64 22.48 13.31
CA PHE A 681 -12.91 23.10 14.60
C PHE A 681 -14.34 22.85 15.05
N GLU A 682 -14.51 22.69 16.36
CA GLU A 682 -15.83 22.71 17.00
C GLU A 682 -16.49 24.07 16.81
N PRO A 683 -17.83 24.15 16.72
CA PRO A 683 -18.56 25.41 16.49
C PRO A 683 -18.14 26.55 17.43
N ASP A 684 -17.96 26.26 18.72
CA ASP A 684 -17.58 27.23 19.75
C ASP A 684 -16.11 27.70 19.64
N SER A 685 -15.33 27.05 18.80
CA SER A 685 -13.94 27.37 18.52
C SER A 685 -13.77 28.19 17.24
N ILE A 686 -14.75 28.15 16.33
CA ILE A 686 -14.77 28.93 15.09
C ILE A 686 -14.82 30.43 15.41
N GLY A 687 -14.08 31.25 14.65
CA GLY A 687 -14.09 32.70 14.83
C GLY A 687 -13.07 33.23 15.85
N LYS A 688 -12.54 32.36 16.73
CA LYS A 688 -11.51 32.74 17.69
C LYS A 688 -10.15 32.87 17.00
N PRO A 689 -9.34 33.90 17.30
CA PRO A 689 -7.97 33.98 16.79
C PRO A 689 -7.17 32.75 17.22
N LYS A 690 -6.54 32.06 16.26
CA LYS A 690 -5.69 30.89 16.53
C LYS A 690 -4.26 31.12 16.09
N ARG A 691 -3.36 30.32 16.62
CA ARG A 691 -1.96 30.31 16.24
C ARG A 691 -1.50 28.89 15.94
N LEU A 692 -0.94 28.71 14.74
CA LEU A 692 -0.36 27.48 14.27
C LEU A 692 1.16 27.54 14.45
N TYR A 693 1.71 26.51 15.06
CA TYR A 693 3.14 26.27 15.20
C TYR A 693 3.48 25.05 14.35
N VAL A 694 4.39 25.20 13.38
CA VAL A 694 4.84 24.10 12.52
C VAL A 694 6.35 24.00 12.61
N ARG A 695 6.87 22.79 12.80
CA ARG A 695 8.31 22.55 12.80
C ARG A 695 8.75 21.99 11.46
N LEU A 696 9.57 22.76 10.75
CA LEU A 696 10.04 22.47 9.40
C LEU A 696 11.50 22.01 9.38
N LEU A 697 11.84 21.26 8.33
CA LEU A 697 13.20 20.83 8.00
C LEU A 697 13.56 21.27 6.58
N GLY A 698 14.70 21.95 6.44
CA GLY A 698 15.31 22.26 5.15
C GLY A 698 15.86 21.04 4.43
N LEU A 699 16.07 21.15 3.11
CA LEU A 699 16.67 20.10 2.28
C LEU A 699 18.10 19.75 2.73
N SER A 700 18.62 18.62 2.26
CA SER A 700 19.92 18.13 2.70
C SER A 700 21.08 18.92 2.06
N ALA A 701 20.97 19.26 0.78
CA ALA A 701 22.09 19.81 0.02
C ALA A 701 21.98 21.31 -0.28
N ARG A 702 20.79 21.91 -0.15
CA ARG A 702 20.52 23.27 -0.63
C ARG A 702 19.53 24.02 0.25
N SER A 703 19.61 25.34 0.21
CA SER A 703 18.54 26.17 0.76
C SER A 703 17.30 26.09 -0.12
N GLN A 704 16.12 26.20 0.49
CA GLN A 704 14.85 26.25 -0.23
C GLN A 704 13.93 27.33 0.33
N PRO A 705 13.13 28.01 -0.52
CA PRO A 705 12.02 28.79 0.00
C PRO A 705 10.95 27.83 0.54
N TYR A 706 10.26 28.27 1.59
CA TYR A 706 9.08 27.61 2.11
C TYR A 706 7.90 28.57 2.14
N ARG A 707 6.69 28.01 2.07
CA ARG A 707 5.44 28.75 2.12
C ARG A 707 4.40 27.97 2.93
N ILE A 708 3.79 28.63 3.90
CA ILE A 708 2.63 28.14 4.64
C ILE A 708 1.42 28.96 4.19
N ALA A 709 0.38 28.28 3.72
CA ALA A 709 -0.82 28.90 3.19
C ALA A 709 -2.08 28.37 3.86
N PHE A 710 -3.11 29.21 3.98
CA PHE A 710 -4.44 28.81 4.43
C PHE A 710 -5.44 29.01 3.28
N GLY A 711 -6.14 27.95 2.87
CA GLY A 711 -7.08 28.03 1.74
C GLY A 711 -6.45 28.55 0.43
N GLY A 712 -5.15 28.31 0.23
CA GLY A 712 -4.38 28.79 -0.93
C GLY A 712 -3.72 30.17 -0.75
N VAL A 713 -4.14 30.96 0.25
CA VAL A 713 -3.57 32.28 0.55
C VAL A 713 -2.33 32.14 1.42
N THR A 714 -1.19 32.66 0.96
CA THR A 714 0.07 32.65 1.72
C THR A 714 -0.06 33.44 3.01
N ALA A 715 0.28 32.81 4.13
CA ALA A 715 0.26 33.43 5.45
C ALA A 715 1.67 33.63 6.03
N GLU A 716 2.63 32.78 5.65
CA GLU A 716 4.02 32.87 6.04
C GLU A 716 4.90 32.31 4.92
N GLU A 717 6.02 32.97 4.63
CA GLU A 717 7.03 32.48 3.69
C GLU A 717 8.43 32.90 4.13
N GLY A 718 9.43 32.14 3.70
CA GLY A 718 10.82 32.41 4.07
C GLY A 718 11.81 31.48 3.38
N MET A 719 13.05 31.49 3.83
CA MET A 719 14.12 30.62 3.33
C MET A 719 14.60 29.68 4.43
N LEU A 720 14.64 28.38 4.14
CA LEU A 720 15.29 27.36 4.96
C LEU A 720 16.68 27.10 4.42
N ALA A 721 17.70 27.21 5.26
CA ALA A 721 19.05 26.73 4.97
C ALA A 721 19.10 25.18 4.96
N PRO A 722 20.14 24.56 4.37
CA PRO A 722 20.25 23.11 4.35
C PRO A 722 20.23 22.53 5.77
N GLN A 723 19.44 21.47 5.98
CA GLN A 723 19.24 20.79 7.26
C GLN A 723 18.75 21.70 8.40
N GLN A 724 18.29 22.92 8.09
CA GLN A 724 17.83 23.84 9.11
C GLN A 724 16.53 23.33 9.72
N ASN A 725 16.51 23.24 11.04
CA ASN A 725 15.30 23.03 11.82
C ASN A 725 14.70 24.39 12.21
N LEU A 726 13.48 24.67 11.77
CA LEU A 726 12.82 25.95 12.01
C LEU A 726 11.43 25.74 12.60
N TRP A 727 11.13 26.46 13.68
CA TRP A 727 9.77 26.60 14.18
C TRP A 727 9.13 27.84 13.55
N CYS A 728 8.12 27.62 12.72
CA CYS A 728 7.30 28.68 12.13
C CYS A 728 6.05 28.90 12.97
N VAL A 729 5.72 30.17 13.22
CA VAL A 729 4.56 30.56 14.02
C VAL A 729 3.68 31.46 13.16
N VAL A 730 2.47 30.99 12.87
CA VAL A 730 1.57 31.67 11.93
C VAL A 730 0.25 31.95 12.64
N ASN A 731 -0.24 33.19 12.57
CA ASN A 731 -1.59 33.50 13.04
C ASN A 731 -2.57 32.98 11.98
N VAL A 732 -3.58 32.22 12.42
CA VAL A 732 -4.60 31.67 11.52
C VAL A 732 -5.66 32.74 11.28
N PRO A 733 -5.88 33.19 10.03
CA PRO A 733 -6.93 34.14 9.70
C PRO A 733 -8.31 33.63 10.14
N VAL A 734 -9.20 34.53 10.57
CA VAL A 734 -10.53 34.14 11.08
C VAL A 734 -11.42 33.61 9.93
N ASP A 735 -11.31 34.23 8.76
CA ASP A 735 -11.97 33.83 7.51
C ASP A 735 -11.52 32.44 7.03
N ALA A 736 -10.27 32.08 7.25
CA ALA A 736 -9.76 30.73 6.95
C ALA A 736 -10.42 29.63 7.80
N GLN A 737 -11.14 30.00 8.87
CA GLN A 737 -11.87 29.07 9.74
C GLN A 737 -13.39 29.11 9.50
N ALA A 738 -13.88 29.92 8.56
CA ALA A 738 -15.31 30.25 8.44
C ALA A 738 -16.20 29.04 8.12
N SER A 739 -15.67 28.04 7.40
CA SER A 739 -16.37 26.79 7.10
C SER A 739 -16.34 25.78 8.25
N GLY A 740 -15.61 26.07 9.33
CA GLY A 740 -15.26 25.12 10.37
C GLY A 740 -14.14 24.16 10.00
N GLU A 741 -13.63 24.20 8.76
CA GLU A 741 -12.49 23.41 8.30
C GLU A 741 -11.33 24.33 7.92
N LEU A 742 -10.14 24.03 8.43
CA LEU A 742 -8.89 24.71 8.12
C LEU A 742 -8.03 23.83 7.22
N VAL A 743 -7.69 24.33 6.03
CA VAL A 743 -6.77 23.69 5.10
C VAL A 743 -5.44 24.42 5.13
N VAL A 744 -4.39 23.74 5.58
CA VAL A 744 -3.02 24.26 5.67
C VAL A 744 -2.17 23.66 4.55
N GLY A 745 -1.74 24.48 3.60
CA GLY A 745 -0.78 24.12 2.56
C GLY A 745 0.65 24.35 3.04
N LEU A 746 1.53 23.37 2.84
CA LEU A 746 2.93 23.37 3.23
C LEU A 746 3.77 23.11 1.97
N HIS A 747 4.41 24.15 1.43
CA HIS A 747 5.10 24.07 0.16
C HIS A 747 6.59 24.40 0.31
N GLY A 748 7.45 23.64 -0.36
CA GLY A 748 8.83 24.00 -0.65
C GLY A 748 8.95 24.46 -2.10
N GLY A 749 9.87 25.38 -2.41
CA GLY A 749 10.15 25.76 -3.81
C GLY A 749 11.31 25.00 -4.45
N ALA A 750 11.82 23.97 -3.78
CA ALA A 750 12.83 23.06 -4.32
C ALA A 750 12.57 21.63 -3.80
N TYR A 751 13.29 20.66 -4.35
CA TYR A 751 13.33 19.30 -3.86
C TYR A 751 14.75 18.74 -3.99
N ASP A 752 15.08 17.76 -3.14
CA ASP A 752 16.27 16.92 -3.32
C ASP A 752 15.83 15.54 -3.84
N ASP A 753 16.60 15.02 -4.78
CA ASP A 753 16.49 13.62 -5.19
C ASP A 753 17.35 12.77 -4.25
N PHE A 754 16.71 12.00 -3.37
CA PHE A 754 17.43 11.21 -2.37
C PHE A 754 18.19 10.05 -3.01
N ALA A 755 17.87 9.65 -4.25
CA ALA A 755 18.59 8.58 -4.92
C ALA A 755 20.06 8.98 -5.15
N ALA A 756 20.30 10.26 -5.43
CA ALA A 756 21.63 10.80 -5.67
C ALA A 756 22.54 10.75 -4.44
N THR A 757 21.97 10.84 -3.23
CA THR A 757 22.73 10.86 -1.97
C THR A 757 22.77 9.50 -1.27
N THR A 758 21.78 8.63 -1.55
CA THR A 758 21.65 7.31 -0.92
C THR A 758 22.15 6.15 -1.79
N ASN A 759 22.70 6.45 -2.98
CA ASN A 759 23.05 5.48 -4.03
C ASN A 759 21.84 4.63 -4.45
N GLY A 760 20.69 5.28 -4.69
CA GLY A 760 19.46 4.65 -5.14
C GLY A 760 18.69 3.86 -4.08
N ARG A 761 19.11 3.88 -2.81
CA ARG A 761 18.39 3.20 -1.72
C ARG A 761 17.08 3.89 -1.36
N ASP A 762 17.03 5.22 -1.49
CA ASP A 762 15.83 6.03 -1.33
C ASP A 762 15.53 6.71 -2.66
N THR A 763 14.42 6.34 -3.30
CA THR A 763 14.02 6.86 -4.62
C THR A 763 13.12 8.09 -4.53
N ARG A 764 12.83 8.57 -3.30
CA ARG A 764 11.95 9.72 -3.09
C ARG A 764 12.60 11.01 -3.58
N LYS A 765 11.75 11.90 -4.09
CA LYS A 765 12.08 13.30 -4.32
C LYS A 765 11.45 14.13 -3.20
N GLY A 766 12.23 14.43 -2.17
CA GLY A 766 11.74 15.10 -0.97
C GLY A 766 11.72 16.62 -1.15
N GLY A 767 10.58 17.25 -0.84
CA GLY A 767 10.40 18.70 -0.79
C GLY A 767 10.65 19.26 0.62
N LEU A 768 9.61 19.83 1.22
CA LEU A 768 9.68 20.38 2.58
C LEU A 768 9.60 19.25 3.60
N GLY A 769 10.50 19.23 4.59
CA GLY A 769 10.36 18.30 5.71
C GLY A 769 9.51 18.91 6.82
N VAL A 770 8.66 18.10 7.44
CA VAL A 770 7.71 18.55 8.48
C VAL A 770 7.76 17.56 9.64
N PHE A 771 8.20 18.02 10.81
CA PHE A 771 8.26 17.18 12.03
C PHE A 771 6.87 16.98 12.65
N GLY A 772 6.04 18.01 12.60
CA GLY A 772 4.77 18.07 13.30
C GLY A 772 4.26 19.49 13.49
N PHE A 773 3.12 19.61 14.13
CA PHE A 773 2.47 20.91 14.37
C PHE A 773 1.76 20.95 15.72
N MET A 774 1.50 22.16 16.23
CA MET A 774 0.59 22.45 17.33
C MET A 774 -0.31 23.61 16.91
N ILE A 775 -1.60 23.56 17.27
CA ILE A 775 -2.52 24.68 17.09
C ILE A 775 -3.21 25.01 18.41
N CYS A 776 -3.30 26.28 18.77
CA CYS A 776 -3.98 26.73 19.98
C CYS A 776 -4.72 28.04 19.74
N ASP A 777 -5.61 28.42 20.66
CA ASP A 777 -6.15 29.78 20.68
C ASP A 777 -5.01 30.78 20.95
N ALA A 778 -5.08 31.97 20.35
CA ALA A 778 -3.97 32.92 20.37
C ALA A 778 -3.67 33.45 21.78
N ASP A 779 -4.68 33.49 22.65
CA ASP A 779 -4.64 33.90 24.05
C ASP A 779 -4.34 32.75 25.03
N ASP A 780 -4.20 31.50 24.55
CA ASP A 780 -3.76 30.36 25.37
C ASP A 780 -2.25 30.46 25.68
N LEU A 781 -1.92 31.32 26.64
CA LEU A 781 -0.54 31.55 27.08
C LEU A 781 0.11 30.30 27.67
N LEU A 782 -0.66 29.41 28.29
CA LEU A 782 -0.14 28.22 28.96
C LEU A 782 0.38 27.21 27.94
N SER A 783 -0.43 26.83 26.95
CA SER A 783 0.01 25.89 25.90
C SER A 783 1.21 26.41 25.13
N ARG A 784 1.24 27.73 24.89
CA ARG A 784 2.38 28.41 24.25
C ARG A 784 3.64 28.35 25.11
N ALA A 785 3.54 28.61 26.41
CA ALA A 785 4.67 28.51 27.33
C ALA A 785 5.18 27.07 27.42
N ASN A 786 4.29 26.08 27.52
CA ASN A 786 4.64 24.65 27.56
C ASN A 786 5.39 24.22 26.30
N LEU A 787 4.95 24.66 25.11
CA LEU A 787 5.66 24.39 23.86
C LEU A 787 7.05 25.02 23.87
N MET A 788 7.18 26.28 24.29
CA MET A 788 8.46 26.99 24.32
C MET A 788 9.44 26.37 25.33
N GLU A 789 8.96 25.97 26.50
CA GLU A 789 9.75 25.25 27.50
C GLU A 789 10.28 23.93 26.93
N ALA A 790 9.42 23.13 26.30
CA ALA A 790 9.84 21.88 25.69
C ALA A 790 10.87 22.07 24.55
N ILE A 791 10.69 23.09 23.72
CA ILE A 791 11.67 23.47 22.68
C ILE A 791 13.00 23.85 23.35
N ALA A 792 12.97 24.67 24.40
CA ALA A 792 14.16 25.17 25.10
C ALA A 792 14.93 24.05 25.84
N LEU A 793 14.24 23.06 26.39
CA LEU A 793 14.84 21.90 27.06
C LEU A 793 15.49 20.88 26.09
N GLY A 794 15.70 21.26 24.83
CA GLY A 794 16.35 20.41 23.81
C GLY A 794 15.45 19.27 23.30
N GLY A 795 14.16 19.32 23.63
CA GLY A 795 13.24 18.23 23.39
C GLY A 795 12.33 18.48 22.21
N GLY A 796 12.63 17.85 21.07
CA GLY A 796 11.59 17.29 20.21
C GLY A 796 10.68 16.26 20.92
N ARG A 797 10.94 15.99 22.21
CA ARG A 797 10.10 15.26 23.15
C ARG A 797 9.31 16.27 23.99
N LEU A 798 8.22 16.78 23.42
CA LEU A 798 7.22 17.54 24.16
C LEU A 798 6.59 16.65 25.25
N PRO A 799 6.40 17.14 26.49
CA PRO A 799 5.79 16.36 27.57
C PRO A 799 4.34 16.00 27.19
N GLY A 800 4.02 14.71 27.13
CA GLY A 800 2.72 14.19 26.68
C GLY A 800 2.77 12.88 25.89
N LEU A 801 3.97 12.35 25.63
CA LEU A 801 4.20 11.03 25.03
C LEU A 801 4.91 10.14 26.05
N GLY A 802 4.33 8.96 26.33
CA GLY A 802 4.73 8.07 27.43
C GLY A 802 6.16 7.53 27.33
N SER A 803 6.70 7.18 28.51
CA SER A 803 7.74 6.16 28.69
C SER A 803 7.21 4.79 28.32
#